data_AF-A0A1F8ABD2-F1
#
_entry.id   AF-A0A1F8ABD2-F1
#
_cell.length_a   1.000
_cell.length_b   1.000
_cell.length_c   1.000
_cell.angle_alpha   90.00
_cell.angle_beta   90.00
_cell.angle_gamma   90.00
#
_symmetry.space_group_name_H-M   'P 1'
#
loop_
_entity.id
_entity.type
_entity.pdbx_description
1 polymer ?
#
loop_
_entity_poly.entity_id
_entity_poly.type
_entity_poly.pdbx_seq_one_letter_code
_entity_poly.pdbx_strand_id
1 'polypeptide(L)'
;MGDLACHYAFGRHRADVVRTGGNRVLALKFFWLFQIFYKLVLCLNKLSFLAFYLRLFPTPKFRLVCWITIALVLSSTFGFVIATIFQCIPVHASWHKDIPKTCVKNAEFRWSWAGYNTIMDIWVCLMPLPVLAQLHLDRIRKIGVMLVFCMGLFVCITSVIRMWAMAESTKTNDPTWGSFNALMWSAIEASTGIICACLPFLKHPIQRIIPGWLVSLSNSSRKTRPSYRMSRLGSQSGIRTGGQRDEDYYGEADAESMGSQGPIAKGQIVMKTDIVMRTQSMLGNSYKMDEVNTAGSTIVADAFLEALAEAGVDYLFTVLGSDHPSIIEAYIRRQNDPTRQYPKMILFQHEFVAMSAADGYARISHKPACVIAHVDVGTAALGQGLHNASSGRAPVVIFAGVAPSTLLGEAPGSRSEHVQWYQDIRDQAAIVAPYSRFSAEIKSPHNVGSLVHRAVLMATTGSPGPVYLTATREILATPISSVEPRPKPIPSCQLGSLSPEAVEMIGNALLDAKAPLVITGYLGRNHRAVQQLITLADTVQGIRVFDSELREVCFPATHPACITRSTGAGPAIQSADLILVLDADVPWIPRRVHPSPSAEIYHIDLDPRKERMNMFDIGASATFHADTASALSQLNTYITSSTRLPALQKSWSPRAQDLITAHKDGKVRIAPAPQHPSPPPANPAPSTTCVAASAPPSPRIQSTSQTR
;
A
#
# COMPACT_ATOMS: atom_id res chain seq x y z
N MET A 1 -21.74 12.11 1.54
CA MET A 1 -23.03 12.83 1.73
C MET A 1 -23.52 13.48 0.45
N GLY A 2 -22.69 14.26 -0.27
CA GLY A 2 -23.07 14.82 -1.58
C GLY A 2 -23.48 13.76 -2.61
N ASP A 3 -22.68 12.69 -2.75
CA ASP A 3 -22.98 11.58 -3.67
C ASP A 3 -24.27 10.84 -3.32
N LEU A 4 -24.58 10.71 -2.03
CA LEU A 4 -25.84 10.13 -1.58
C LEU A 4 -27.03 11.04 -1.96
N ALA A 5 -26.88 12.37 -1.86
CA ALA A 5 -27.90 13.29 -2.34
C ALA A 5 -28.14 13.18 -3.86
N CYS A 6 -27.07 12.99 -4.63
CA CYS A 6 -27.13 12.74 -6.08
C CYS A 6 -27.77 11.39 -6.42
N HIS A 7 -27.46 10.34 -5.66
CA HIS A 7 -28.04 9.01 -5.83
C HIS A 7 -29.57 9.02 -5.70
N TYR A 8 -30.11 9.79 -4.75
CA TYR A 8 -31.54 9.81 -4.47
C TYR A 8 -32.34 10.84 -5.28
N ALA A 9 -31.79 11.99 -5.70
CA ALA A 9 -32.52 12.95 -6.54
C ALA A 9 -31.69 14.07 -7.20
N PHE A 10 -30.58 14.52 -6.62
CA PHE A 10 -29.84 15.69 -7.12
C PHE A 10 -29.20 15.40 -8.49
N GLY A 11 -29.30 16.34 -9.43
CA GLY A 11 -28.89 16.12 -10.83
C GLY A 11 -29.97 15.48 -11.71
N ARG A 12 -31.22 15.37 -11.22
CA ARG A 12 -32.41 15.03 -12.02
C ARG A 12 -33.47 16.13 -11.86
N HIS A 13 -34.25 16.36 -12.91
CA HIS A 13 -35.39 17.28 -12.84
C HIS A 13 -36.44 16.75 -11.85
N ARG A 14 -37.13 17.66 -11.15
CA ARG A 14 -38.15 17.31 -10.14
C ARG A 14 -39.19 16.30 -10.65
N ALA A 15 -39.56 16.38 -11.93
CA ALA A 15 -40.53 15.48 -12.57
C ALA A 15 -40.00 14.04 -12.74
N ASP A 16 -38.68 13.87 -12.90
CA ASP A 16 -38.05 12.58 -13.27
C ASP A 16 -37.55 11.78 -12.05
N VAL A 17 -37.55 12.38 -10.85
CA VAL A 17 -37.08 11.74 -9.61
C VAL A 17 -37.93 10.52 -9.25
N VAL A 18 -39.25 10.61 -9.34
CA VAL A 18 -40.17 9.51 -9.00
C VAL A 18 -40.09 8.38 -10.03
N ARG A 19 -39.92 8.73 -11.31
CA ARG A 19 -39.81 7.77 -12.43
C ARG A 19 -38.55 6.89 -12.34
N THR A 20 -37.53 7.35 -11.63
CA THR A 20 -36.23 6.69 -11.51
C THR A 20 -36.00 6.01 -10.14
N GLY A 21 -37.07 5.87 -9.34
CA GLY A 21 -37.01 5.25 -8.01
C GLY A 21 -36.35 6.11 -6.92
N GLY A 22 -36.15 7.41 -7.17
CA GLY A 22 -35.49 8.33 -6.24
C GLY A 22 -36.43 8.85 -5.14
N ASN A 23 -35.87 9.14 -3.96
CA ASN A 23 -36.61 9.70 -2.83
C ASN A 23 -36.17 11.16 -2.58
N ARG A 24 -37.04 12.10 -2.94
CA ARG A 24 -36.81 13.55 -2.82
C ARG A 24 -36.55 14.00 -1.38
N VAL A 25 -37.29 13.46 -0.42
CA VAL A 25 -37.16 13.82 1.00
C VAL A 25 -35.80 13.40 1.53
N LEU A 26 -35.38 12.18 1.19
CA LEU A 26 -34.10 11.63 1.60
C LEU A 26 -32.93 12.39 0.93
N ALA A 27 -33.07 12.74 -0.35
CA ALA A 27 -32.09 13.55 -1.06
C ALA A 27 -31.91 14.95 -0.43
N LEU A 28 -33.01 15.64 -0.09
CA LEU A 28 -32.96 16.94 0.61
C LEU A 28 -32.35 16.82 2.01
N LYS A 29 -32.59 15.71 2.72
CA LYS A 29 -31.97 15.43 4.02
C LYS A 29 -30.45 15.26 3.90
N PHE A 30 -29.97 14.49 2.92
CA PHE A 30 -28.53 14.35 2.68
C PHE A 30 -27.88 15.65 2.19
N PHE A 31 -28.60 16.46 1.41
CA PHE A 31 -28.14 17.78 1.01
C PHE A 31 -28.00 18.74 2.20
N TRP A 32 -28.96 18.72 3.13
CA TRP A 32 -28.87 19.49 4.37
C TRP A 32 -27.66 19.09 5.22
N LEU A 33 -27.42 17.78 5.40
CA LEU A 33 -26.22 17.28 6.08
C LEU A 33 -24.93 17.70 5.36
N PHE A 34 -24.89 17.59 4.03
CA PHE A 34 -23.75 17.99 3.22
C PHE A 34 -23.38 19.46 3.46
N GLN A 35 -24.37 20.36 3.51
CA GLN A 35 -24.12 21.78 3.77
C GLN A 35 -23.49 22.08 5.13
N ILE A 36 -23.70 21.25 6.13
CA ILE A 36 -23.08 21.40 7.46
C ILE A 36 -21.63 20.95 7.40
N PHE A 37 -21.39 19.72 6.95
CA PHE A 37 -20.04 19.14 6.89
C PHE A 37 -19.12 19.91 5.96
N TYR A 38 -19.62 20.39 4.84
CA TYR A 38 -18.86 21.20 3.90
C TYR A 38 -18.32 22.49 4.56
N LYS A 39 -19.13 23.20 5.37
CA LYS A 39 -18.68 24.41 6.09
C LYS A 39 -17.57 24.10 7.10
N LEU A 40 -17.70 22.96 7.80
CA LEU A 40 -16.69 22.49 8.74
C LEU A 40 -15.37 22.16 8.03
N VAL A 41 -15.43 21.44 6.90
CA VAL A 41 -14.24 21.10 6.10
C VAL A 41 -13.52 22.36 5.61
N LEU A 42 -14.25 23.36 5.11
CA LEU A 42 -13.63 24.61 4.67
C LEU A 42 -12.99 25.42 5.80
N CYS A 43 -13.55 25.35 7.01
CA CYS A 43 -12.95 25.93 8.20
C CYS A 43 -11.65 25.21 8.57
N LEU A 44 -11.65 23.88 8.63
CA LEU A 44 -10.47 23.07 8.92
C LEU A 44 -9.34 23.30 7.91
N ASN A 45 -9.66 23.45 6.62
CA ASN A 45 -8.68 23.79 5.59
C ASN A 45 -7.98 25.13 5.89
N LYS A 46 -8.75 26.17 6.23
CA LYS A 46 -8.19 27.49 6.58
C LYS A 46 -7.35 27.44 7.85
N LEU A 47 -7.80 26.71 8.87
CA LEU A 47 -7.03 26.51 10.11
C LEU A 47 -5.71 25.79 9.85
N SER A 48 -5.68 24.81 8.93
CA SER A 48 -4.45 24.14 8.52
C SER A 48 -3.45 25.10 7.89
N PHE A 49 -3.89 26.01 7.01
CA PHE A 49 -3.03 27.05 6.44
C PHE A 49 -2.51 28.04 7.50
N LEU A 50 -3.37 28.51 8.40
CA LEU A 50 -2.99 29.45 9.46
C LEU A 50 -2.02 28.79 10.47
N ALA A 51 -2.23 27.53 10.81
CA ALA A 51 -1.30 26.76 11.65
C ALA A 51 0.05 26.55 10.96
N PHE A 52 0.06 26.33 9.65
CA PHE A 52 1.29 26.30 8.86
C PHE A 52 2.02 27.65 8.86
N TYR A 53 1.30 28.77 8.73
CA TYR A 53 1.88 30.12 8.80
C TYR A 53 2.49 30.43 10.18
N LEU A 54 1.83 30.02 11.26
CA LEU A 54 2.36 30.13 12.63
C LEU A 54 3.64 29.32 12.84
N ARG A 55 3.82 28.21 12.11
CA ARG A 55 5.06 27.40 12.13
C ARG A 55 6.16 27.98 11.25
N LEU A 56 5.81 28.57 10.11
CA LEU A 56 6.78 29.06 9.12
C LEU A 56 7.39 30.41 9.51
N PHE A 57 6.60 31.32 10.10
CA PHE A 57 7.03 32.68 10.37
C PHE A 57 7.13 32.95 11.88
N PRO A 58 8.33 33.20 12.42
CA PRO A 58 8.51 33.49 13.84
C PRO A 58 8.10 34.92 14.25
N THR A 59 7.82 35.82 13.31
CA THR A 59 7.57 37.25 13.57
C THR A 59 6.31 37.51 14.44
N PRO A 60 6.41 38.21 15.59
CA PRO A 60 5.31 38.33 16.54
C PRO A 60 4.09 39.09 16.00
N LYS A 61 4.31 40.18 15.23
CA LYS A 61 3.22 40.95 14.61
C LYS A 61 2.40 40.11 13.62
N PHE A 62 3.07 39.27 12.85
CA PHE A 62 2.42 38.38 11.88
C PHE A 62 1.66 37.23 12.57
N ARG A 63 2.23 36.68 13.65
CA ARG A 63 1.56 35.66 14.47
C ARG A 63 0.30 36.20 15.15
N LEU A 64 0.29 37.46 15.58
CA LEU A 64 -0.91 38.12 16.12
C LEU A 64 -2.02 38.19 15.06
N VAL A 65 -1.70 38.61 13.83
CA VAL A 65 -2.66 38.66 12.71
C VAL A 65 -3.22 37.26 12.38
N CYS A 66 -2.37 36.22 12.43
CA CYS A 66 -2.80 34.84 12.25
C CYS A 66 -3.78 34.40 13.34
N TRP A 67 -3.50 34.68 14.61
CA TRP A 67 -4.40 34.34 15.73
C TRP A 67 -5.75 35.08 15.65
N ILE A 68 -5.74 36.37 15.29
CA ILE A 68 -6.98 37.14 15.06
C ILE A 68 -7.80 36.50 13.93
N THR A 69 -7.14 36.07 12.85
CA THR A 69 -7.80 35.44 11.71
C THR A 69 -8.36 34.06 12.06
N ILE A 70 -7.65 33.28 12.90
CA ILE A 70 -8.17 32.00 13.43
C ILE A 70 -9.46 32.23 14.22
N ALA A 71 -9.46 33.21 15.14
CA ALA A 71 -10.64 33.54 15.93
C ALA A 71 -11.82 33.99 15.06
N LEU A 72 -11.54 34.81 14.02
CA LEU A 72 -12.54 35.28 13.08
C LEU A 72 -13.15 34.13 12.25
N VAL A 73 -12.32 33.22 11.73
CA VAL A 73 -12.78 32.07 10.93
C VAL A 73 -13.60 31.11 11.77
N LEU A 74 -13.20 30.84 13.02
CA LEU A 74 -13.93 29.97 13.94
C LEU A 74 -15.30 30.56 14.30
N SER A 75 -15.32 31.81 14.76
CA SER A 75 -16.56 32.48 15.20
C SER A 75 -17.58 32.60 14.07
N SER A 76 -17.13 33.01 12.87
CA SER A 76 -18.01 33.11 11.70
C SER A 76 -18.56 31.75 11.26
N THR A 77 -17.70 30.71 11.22
CA THR A 77 -18.12 29.39 10.72
C THR A 77 -19.13 28.78 11.68
N PHE A 78 -18.88 28.92 12.98
CA PHE A 78 -19.79 28.48 14.01
C PHE A 78 -21.18 29.14 13.85
N GLY A 79 -21.23 30.46 13.64
CA GLY A 79 -22.47 31.19 13.38
C GLY A 79 -23.22 30.69 12.13
N PHE A 80 -22.53 30.50 11.01
CA PHE A 80 -23.14 30.00 9.77
C PHE A 80 -23.56 28.53 9.85
N VAL A 81 -22.87 27.70 10.63
CA VAL A 81 -23.26 26.30 10.88
C VAL A 81 -24.53 26.24 11.71
N ILE A 82 -24.61 27.00 12.80
CA ILE A 82 -25.83 27.10 13.62
C ILE A 82 -27.00 27.59 12.77
N ALA A 83 -26.81 28.65 11.99
CA ALA A 83 -27.84 29.16 11.09
C ALA A 83 -28.26 28.14 10.00
N THR A 84 -27.35 27.27 9.55
CA THR A 84 -27.67 26.17 8.62
C THR A 84 -28.47 25.06 9.30
N ILE A 85 -28.17 24.74 10.56
CA ILE A 85 -28.91 23.74 11.35
C ILE A 85 -30.35 24.21 11.57
N PHE A 86 -30.52 25.47 11.96
CA PHE A 86 -31.83 26.09 12.25
C PHE A 86 -32.40 26.90 11.08
N GLN A 87 -32.06 26.55 9.83
CA GLN A 87 -32.48 27.31 8.65
C GLN A 87 -34.02 27.38 8.45
N CYS A 88 -34.77 26.45 9.06
CA CYS A 88 -36.22 26.44 9.10
C CYS A 88 -36.71 26.05 10.49
N ILE A 89 -37.81 26.67 10.94
CA ILE A 89 -38.53 26.26 12.15
C ILE A 89 -39.90 25.73 11.71
N PRO A 90 -40.23 24.46 11.99
CA PRO A 90 -39.39 23.42 12.62
C PRO A 90 -38.30 22.86 11.68
N VAL A 91 -37.18 22.34 12.22
CA VAL A 91 -35.98 21.93 11.46
C VAL A 91 -36.29 20.91 10.36
N HIS A 92 -37.20 19.97 10.62
CA HIS A 92 -37.59 18.95 9.65
C HIS A 92 -38.31 19.51 8.41
N ALA A 93 -38.81 20.74 8.47
CA ALA A 93 -39.38 21.44 7.32
C ALA A 93 -38.34 21.81 6.24
N SER A 94 -37.05 21.63 6.54
CA SER A 94 -35.97 21.79 5.55
C SER A 94 -35.94 20.66 4.50
N TRP A 95 -36.33 19.44 4.87
CA TRP A 95 -36.44 18.29 3.95
C TRP A 95 -37.88 17.83 3.69
N HIS A 96 -38.85 18.15 4.55
CA HIS A 96 -40.29 18.01 4.29
C HIS A 96 -40.90 19.36 3.90
N LYS A 97 -41.13 19.58 2.60
CA LYS A 97 -41.55 20.91 2.13
C LYS A 97 -43.04 21.21 2.30
N ASP A 98 -43.86 20.22 2.66
CA ASP A 98 -45.33 20.27 2.66
C ASP A 98 -45.95 20.76 3.99
N ILE A 99 -45.10 21.13 4.97
CA ILE A 99 -45.48 21.56 6.33
C ILE A 99 -45.42 23.10 6.41
N PRO A 100 -46.33 23.77 7.14
CA PRO A 100 -46.22 25.20 7.42
C PRO A 100 -44.90 25.51 8.13
N LYS A 101 -44.15 26.48 7.62
CA LYS A 101 -42.78 26.74 8.04
C LYS A 101 -42.40 28.20 7.92
N THR A 102 -41.57 28.64 8.86
CA THR A 102 -40.85 29.91 8.75
C THR A 102 -39.38 29.56 8.50
N CYS A 103 -38.89 29.88 7.30
CA CYS A 103 -37.51 29.58 6.89
C CYS A 103 -36.76 30.86 6.57
N VAL A 104 -35.45 30.83 6.78
CA VAL A 104 -34.55 31.87 6.29
C VAL A 104 -34.56 31.86 4.76
N LYS A 105 -34.43 33.05 4.16
CA LYS A 105 -34.33 33.17 2.70
C LYS A 105 -33.06 32.47 2.19
N ASN A 106 -33.24 31.25 1.67
CA ASN A 106 -32.15 30.36 1.28
C ASN A 106 -31.22 30.92 0.20
N ALA A 107 -31.70 31.83 -0.66
CA ALA A 107 -30.86 32.46 -1.67
C ALA A 107 -29.88 33.47 -1.02
N GLU A 108 -30.42 34.43 -0.27
CA GLU A 108 -29.64 35.45 0.44
C GLU A 108 -28.63 34.82 1.41
N PHE A 109 -29.07 33.84 2.20
CA PHE A 109 -28.20 33.12 3.15
C PHE A 109 -27.02 32.39 2.48
N ARG A 110 -27.27 31.73 1.34
CA ARG A 110 -26.22 31.04 0.58
C ARG A 110 -25.23 32.02 -0.06
N TRP A 111 -25.70 33.16 -0.52
CA TRP A 111 -24.87 34.24 -1.05
C TRP A 111 -23.97 34.85 0.04
N SER A 112 -24.51 35.11 1.23
CA SER A 112 -23.73 35.62 2.36
C SER A 112 -22.60 34.67 2.76
N TRP A 113 -22.90 33.36 2.87
CA TRP A 113 -21.86 32.36 3.15
C TRP A 113 -20.83 32.29 2.02
N ALA A 114 -21.28 32.27 0.75
CA ALA A 114 -20.39 32.15 -0.38
C ALA A 114 -19.42 33.35 -0.48
N GLY A 115 -19.93 34.57 -0.33
CA GLY A 115 -19.12 35.79 -0.33
C GLY A 115 -18.13 35.81 0.83
N TYR A 116 -18.60 35.52 2.06
CA TYR A 116 -17.74 35.46 3.23
C TYR A 116 -16.58 34.46 3.06
N ASN A 117 -16.90 33.23 2.62
CA ASN A 117 -15.90 32.19 2.45
C ASN A 117 -14.85 32.58 1.38
N THR A 118 -15.28 33.15 0.25
CA THR A 118 -14.38 33.62 -0.81
C THR A 118 -13.49 34.76 -0.34
N ILE A 119 -14.02 35.72 0.42
CA ILE A 119 -13.22 36.82 1.00
C ILE A 119 -12.15 36.25 1.94
N MET A 120 -12.51 35.29 2.78
CA MET A 120 -11.57 34.66 3.71
C MET A 120 -10.51 33.81 2.99
N ASP A 121 -10.86 33.12 1.90
CA ASP A 121 -9.89 32.41 1.07
C ASP A 121 -8.86 33.39 0.48
N ILE A 122 -9.31 34.50 -0.09
CA ILE A 122 -8.43 35.54 -0.65
C ILE A 122 -7.55 36.15 0.45
N TRP A 123 -8.13 36.48 1.61
CA TRP A 123 -7.40 37.04 2.75
C TRP A 123 -6.28 36.11 3.24
N VAL A 124 -6.60 34.84 3.48
CA VAL A 124 -5.62 33.85 3.94
C VAL A 124 -4.51 33.65 2.91
N CYS A 125 -4.84 33.65 1.61
CA CYS A 125 -3.84 33.53 0.55
C CYS A 125 -2.92 34.76 0.42
N LEU A 126 -3.45 35.98 0.54
CA LEU A 126 -2.66 37.21 0.36
C LEU A 126 -1.86 37.62 1.59
N MET A 127 -2.31 37.25 2.79
CA MET A 127 -1.68 37.59 4.07
C MET A 127 -0.15 37.38 4.14
N PRO A 128 0.44 36.25 3.70
CA PRO A 128 1.88 36.01 3.82
C PRO A 128 2.74 36.79 2.79
N LEU A 129 2.14 37.38 1.73
CA LEU A 129 2.91 37.99 0.64
C LEU A 129 3.80 39.18 1.04
N PRO A 130 3.33 40.15 1.84
CA PRO A 130 4.17 41.30 2.21
C PRO A 130 5.39 40.88 3.03
N VAL A 131 5.25 39.83 3.86
CA VAL A 131 6.33 39.27 4.67
C VAL A 131 7.33 38.50 3.79
N LEU A 132 6.82 37.73 2.81
CA LEU A 132 7.64 37.00 1.85
C LEU A 132 8.44 37.92 0.91
N ALA A 133 7.90 39.09 0.55
CA ALA A 133 8.58 40.06 -0.31
C ALA A 133 9.82 40.69 0.36
N GLN A 134 9.88 40.71 1.69
CA GLN A 134 10.98 41.30 2.46
C GLN A 134 12.13 40.30 2.72
N LEU A 135 11.97 39.02 2.36
CA LEU A 135 12.90 37.94 2.70
C LEU A 135 13.78 37.53 1.50
N HIS A 136 15.09 37.73 1.60
CA HIS A 136 16.07 37.33 0.58
C HIS A 136 16.31 35.82 0.65
N LEU A 137 15.52 35.03 -0.10
CA LEU A 137 15.64 33.57 -0.16
C LEU A 137 16.37 33.08 -1.42
N ASP A 138 17.19 32.03 -1.25
CA ASP A 138 17.77 31.26 -2.36
C ASP A 138 16.72 30.77 -3.36
N ARG A 139 17.08 30.74 -4.65
CA ARG A 139 16.14 30.46 -5.77
C ARG A 139 15.30 29.18 -5.58
N ILE A 140 15.86 28.15 -4.96
CA ILE A 140 15.15 26.88 -4.69
C ILE A 140 14.10 27.03 -3.58
N ARG A 141 14.39 27.82 -2.54
CA ARG A 141 13.44 28.13 -1.46
C ARG A 141 12.33 29.06 -1.98
N LYS A 142 12.68 29.99 -2.86
CA LYS A 142 11.74 30.88 -3.56
C LYS A 142 10.76 30.12 -4.46
N ILE A 143 11.21 29.08 -5.18
CA ILE A 143 10.33 28.20 -5.98
C ILE A 143 9.32 27.44 -5.10
N GLY A 144 9.74 26.93 -3.95
CA GLY A 144 8.84 26.23 -3.01
C GLY A 144 7.75 27.14 -2.46
N VAL A 145 8.09 28.39 -2.13
CA VAL A 145 7.13 29.42 -1.69
C VAL A 145 6.17 29.81 -2.83
N MET A 146 6.69 29.99 -4.04
CA MET A 146 5.89 30.29 -5.24
C MET A 146 4.86 29.19 -5.55
N LEU A 147 5.25 27.91 -5.42
CA LEU A 147 4.34 26.78 -5.65
C LEU A 147 3.18 26.72 -4.65
N VAL A 148 3.46 26.93 -3.35
CA VAL A 148 2.41 27.01 -2.32
C VAL A 148 1.47 28.18 -2.59
N PHE A 149 1.99 29.31 -3.09
CA PHE A 149 1.21 30.49 -3.42
C PHE A 149 0.35 30.32 -4.69
N CYS A 150 0.90 29.75 -5.77
CA CYS A 150 0.13 29.42 -6.99
C CYS A 150 -1.02 28.45 -6.71
N MET A 151 -0.83 27.51 -5.79
CA MET A 151 -1.88 26.57 -5.37
C MET A 151 -2.92 27.22 -4.46
N GLY A 152 -2.55 28.22 -3.65
CA GLY A 152 -3.50 29.07 -2.93
C GLY A 152 -4.39 29.87 -3.89
N LEU A 153 -3.82 30.41 -4.98
CA LEU A 153 -4.58 31.09 -6.04
C LEU A 153 -5.59 30.15 -6.72
N PHE A 154 -5.22 28.88 -6.90
CA PHE A 154 -6.11 27.87 -7.49
C PHE A 154 -7.34 27.61 -6.61
N VAL A 155 -7.19 27.54 -5.28
CA VAL A 155 -8.33 27.44 -4.35
C VAL A 155 -9.27 28.64 -4.51
N CYS A 156 -8.73 29.86 -4.55
CA CYS A 156 -9.53 31.07 -4.76
C CYS A 156 -10.33 31.04 -6.09
N ILE A 157 -9.73 30.51 -7.17
CA ILE A 157 -10.43 30.36 -8.46
C ILE A 157 -11.61 29.40 -8.32
N THR A 158 -11.44 28.26 -7.66
CA THR A 158 -12.54 27.31 -7.43
C THR A 158 -13.67 27.92 -6.58
N SER A 159 -13.33 28.75 -5.58
CA SER A 159 -14.30 29.47 -4.74
C SER A 159 -15.11 30.50 -5.55
N VAL A 160 -14.48 31.18 -6.52
CA VAL A 160 -15.15 32.14 -7.43
C VAL A 160 -16.08 31.42 -8.41
N ILE A 161 -15.63 30.30 -9.00
CA ILE A 161 -16.47 29.50 -9.92
C ILE A 161 -17.69 28.94 -9.18
N ARG A 162 -17.54 28.50 -7.92
CA ARG A 162 -18.67 28.08 -7.09
C ARG A 162 -19.65 29.22 -6.85
N MET A 163 -19.17 30.44 -6.59
CA MET A 163 -20.02 31.63 -6.42
C MET A 163 -20.84 31.90 -7.68
N TRP A 164 -20.24 31.78 -8.87
CA TRP A 164 -20.93 31.86 -10.15
C TRP A 164 -21.96 30.73 -10.34
N ALA A 165 -21.60 29.48 -10.04
CA ALA A 165 -22.52 28.35 -10.14
C ALA A 165 -23.72 28.48 -9.19
N MET A 166 -23.54 29.07 -8.01
CA MET A 166 -24.62 29.39 -7.08
C MET A 166 -25.52 30.52 -7.60
N ALA A 167 -24.95 31.53 -8.27
CA ALA A 167 -25.71 32.59 -8.93
C ALA A 167 -26.62 32.04 -10.04
N GLU A 168 -26.14 31.08 -10.81
CA GLU A 168 -26.94 30.42 -11.84
C GLU A 168 -28.05 29.55 -11.21
N SER A 169 -27.77 28.89 -10.08
CA SER A 169 -28.77 28.09 -9.35
C SER A 169 -29.98 28.92 -8.89
N THR A 170 -29.84 30.22 -8.65
CA THR A 170 -30.94 31.10 -8.24
C THR A 170 -31.91 31.48 -9.36
N LYS A 171 -31.55 31.24 -10.63
CA LYS A 171 -32.41 31.53 -11.79
C LYS A 171 -33.38 30.41 -12.13
N THR A 172 -33.18 29.22 -11.56
CA THR A 172 -33.98 28.02 -11.87
C THR A 172 -34.97 27.71 -10.74
N ASN A 173 -36.24 27.46 -11.10
CA ASN A 173 -37.29 27.10 -10.14
C ASN A 173 -37.22 25.63 -9.65
N ASP A 174 -36.24 24.87 -10.13
CA ASP A 174 -36.02 23.47 -9.76
C ASP A 174 -34.77 23.32 -8.86
N PRO A 175 -34.95 23.17 -7.53
CA PRO A 175 -33.83 23.11 -6.60
C PRO A 175 -32.98 21.82 -6.72
N THR A 176 -33.50 20.70 -7.24
CA THR A 176 -32.73 19.44 -7.35
C THR A 176 -31.81 19.43 -8.57
N TRP A 177 -32.24 20.10 -9.64
CA TRP A 177 -31.42 20.28 -10.85
C TRP A 177 -30.48 21.48 -10.73
N GLY A 178 -31.00 22.65 -10.36
CA GLY A 178 -30.23 23.89 -10.30
C GLY A 178 -29.13 23.90 -9.25
N SER A 179 -29.29 23.16 -8.16
CA SER A 179 -28.28 23.09 -7.08
C SER A 179 -27.19 22.05 -7.33
N PHE A 180 -27.31 21.21 -8.37
CA PHE A 180 -26.34 20.14 -8.66
C PHE A 180 -24.95 20.71 -8.99
N ASN A 181 -24.88 21.71 -9.88
CA ASN A 181 -23.61 22.37 -10.22
C ASN A 181 -22.95 23.00 -8.99
N ALA A 182 -23.74 23.64 -8.12
CA ALA A 182 -23.23 24.21 -6.87
C ALA A 182 -22.71 23.13 -5.91
N LEU A 183 -23.37 21.97 -5.83
CA LEU A 183 -22.95 20.82 -5.02
C LEU A 183 -21.62 20.25 -5.53
N MET A 184 -21.50 20.04 -6.84
CA MET A 184 -20.28 19.54 -7.48
C MET A 184 -19.09 20.48 -7.26
N TRP A 185 -19.26 21.79 -7.52
CA TRP A 185 -18.21 22.77 -7.28
C TRP A 185 -17.83 22.91 -5.80
N SER A 186 -18.78 22.73 -4.87
CA SER A 186 -18.50 22.70 -3.43
C SER A 186 -17.63 21.49 -3.02
N ALA A 187 -17.84 20.33 -3.66
CA ALA A 187 -17.02 19.15 -3.42
C ALA A 187 -15.59 19.31 -3.99
N ILE A 188 -15.47 19.93 -5.17
CA ILE A 188 -14.18 20.23 -5.81
C ILE A 188 -13.38 21.23 -4.97
N GLU A 189 -14.00 22.31 -4.49
CA GLU A 189 -13.36 23.33 -3.63
C GLU A 189 -12.86 22.70 -2.32
N ALA A 190 -13.69 21.89 -1.67
CA ALA A 190 -13.29 21.20 -0.43
C ALA A 190 -12.10 20.25 -0.64
N SER A 191 -12.12 19.46 -1.70
CA SER A 191 -11.06 18.48 -2.03
C SER A 191 -9.77 19.18 -2.44
N THR A 192 -9.88 20.22 -3.27
CA THR A 192 -8.74 21.05 -3.70
C THR A 192 -8.08 21.74 -2.51
N GLY A 193 -8.87 22.28 -1.59
CA GLY A 193 -8.36 22.89 -0.36
C GLY A 193 -7.56 21.93 0.52
N ILE A 194 -8.01 20.68 0.65
CA ILE A 194 -7.28 19.64 1.41
C ILE A 194 -5.95 19.32 0.72
N ILE A 195 -5.97 19.09 -0.60
CA ILE A 195 -4.75 18.83 -1.37
C ILE A 195 -3.76 19.97 -1.20
N CYS A 196 -4.20 21.21 -1.35
CA CYS A 196 -3.35 22.39 -1.19
C CYS A 196 -2.76 22.52 0.23
N ALA A 197 -3.51 22.16 1.28
CA ALA A 197 -3.03 22.17 2.66
C ALA A 197 -1.94 21.11 2.92
N CYS A 198 -1.98 19.98 2.22
CA CYS A 198 -1.01 18.88 2.38
C CYS A 198 0.27 19.06 1.53
N LEU A 199 0.22 19.83 0.44
CA LEU A 199 1.35 20.03 -0.49
C LEU A 199 2.65 20.56 0.13
N PRO A 200 2.65 21.51 1.09
CA PRO A 200 3.88 21.99 1.73
C PRO A 200 4.69 20.86 2.39
N PHE A 201 4.01 19.81 2.87
CA PHE A 201 4.62 18.64 3.51
C PHE A 201 5.09 17.59 2.49
N LEU A 202 4.53 17.61 1.27
CA LEU A 202 4.92 16.73 0.16
C LEU A 202 6.16 17.23 -0.61
N LYS A 203 6.74 18.38 -0.25
CA LYS A 203 7.93 18.95 -0.91
C LYS A 203 9.11 17.96 -0.97
N HIS A 204 9.40 17.28 0.13
CA HIS A 204 10.51 16.33 0.21
C HIS A 204 10.31 15.07 -0.67
N PRO A 205 9.15 14.41 -0.68
CA PRO A 205 8.90 13.29 -1.58
C PRO A 205 8.80 13.72 -3.06
N ILE A 206 8.18 14.85 -3.39
CA ILE A 206 8.07 15.33 -4.79
C ILE A 206 9.44 15.64 -5.40
N GLN A 207 10.36 16.23 -4.62
CA GLN A 207 11.74 16.50 -5.07
C GLN A 207 12.55 15.22 -5.35
N ARG A 208 12.16 14.07 -4.78
CA ARG A 208 12.80 12.77 -5.03
C ARG A 208 12.16 12.00 -6.20
N ILE A 209 10.89 12.29 -6.53
CA ILE A 209 10.14 11.58 -7.58
C ILE A 209 10.31 12.25 -8.95
N ILE A 210 10.60 13.55 -9.01
CA ILE A 210 10.78 14.29 -10.25
C ILE A 210 12.26 14.25 -10.74
N PRO A 211 12.60 13.51 -11.81
CA PRO A 211 13.97 13.45 -12.34
C PRO A 211 14.22 14.55 -13.38
N GLY A 212 15.36 15.25 -13.29
CA GLY A 212 16.08 15.89 -14.42
C GLY A 212 15.48 17.14 -15.11
N TRP A 213 14.17 17.23 -15.35
CA TRP A 213 13.60 18.28 -16.23
C TRP A 213 13.57 19.69 -15.63
N LEU A 214 13.43 19.82 -14.30
CA LEU A 214 13.53 21.12 -13.61
C LEU A 214 14.98 21.65 -13.52
N VAL A 215 15.98 20.78 -13.67
CA VAL A 215 17.41 21.17 -13.72
C VAL A 215 17.77 21.80 -15.07
N SER A 216 17.03 21.46 -16.14
CA SER A 216 17.23 22.03 -17.49
C SER A 216 16.83 23.51 -17.58
N LEU A 217 15.80 23.94 -16.84
CA LEU A 217 15.35 25.33 -16.76
C LEU A 217 16.34 26.26 -16.02
N SER A 218 17.30 25.70 -15.28
CA SER A 218 18.37 26.46 -14.60
C SER A 218 19.56 26.80 -15.50
N ASN A 219 19.67 26.21 -16.70
CA ASN A 219 20.85 26.36 -17.56
C ASN A 219 20.68 27.33 -18.74
N SER A 220 19.50 27.94 -18.91
CA SER A 220 19.27 28.94 -19.96
C SER A 220 19.40 30.37 -19.43
N SER A 221 20.60 30.73 -19.00
CA SER A 221 21.03 32.15 -18.92
C SER A 221 22.56 32.21 -18.88
N ARG A 222 23.20 31.87 -20.00
CA ARG A 222 24.57 32.29 -20.30
C ARG A 222 24.49 33.56 -21.16
N LYS A 223 24.79 34.70 -20.54
CA LYS A 223 25.33 35.97 -21.07
C LYS A 223 25.53 36.80 -19.78
N THR A 224 26.67 37.35 -19.41
CA THR A 224 27.77 37.95 -20.18
C THR A 224 28.95 38.05 -19.20
N ARG A 225 30.18 37.74 -19.63
CA ARG A 225 31.40 38.08 -18.85
C ARG A 225 31.67 39.57 -18.99
N PRO A 226 32.09 40.28 -17.93
CA PRO A 226 33.08 41.33 -18.07
C PRO A 226 34.44 40.78 -17.64
N SER A 227 35.41 40.97 -18.53
CA SER A 227 36.83 40.85 -18.27
C SER A 227 37.28 41.96 -17.31
N TYR A 228 38.03 41.63 -16.26
CA TYR A 228 39.07 42.54 -15.78
C TYR A 228 40.33 41.75 -15.40
N ARG A 229 41.41 42.19 -16.03
CA ARG A 229 42.81 41.82 -15.86
C ARG A 229 43.38 42.83 -14.86
N MET A 230 44.12 42.42 -13.83
CA MET A 230 45.56 42.75 -13.71
C MET A 230 46.21 42.33 -12.38
N SER A 231 47.46 41.87 -12.54
CA SER A 231 48.67 42.05 -11.73
C SER A 231 48.77 41.56 -10.28
N ARG A 232 49.70 40.61 -10.10
CA ARG A 232 50.46 40.33 -8.88
C ARG A 232 51.20 41.59 -8.40
N LEU A 233 51.35 41.76 -7.07
CA LEU A 233 52.59 42.18 -6.41
C LEU A 233 52.49 41.98 -4.88
N GLY A 234 53.61 41.66 -4.23
CA GLY A 234 53.91 42.17 -2.88
C GLY A 234 53.80 41.20 -1.70
N SER A 235 54.96 40.69 -1.28
CA SER A 235 55.27 40.11 0.04
C SER A 235 55.57 41.21 1.06
N GLN A 236 55.19 41.06 2.35
CA GLN A 236 56.05 41.35 3.52
C GLN A 236 55.36 41.16 4.90
N SER A 237 55.98 40.29 5.71
CA SER A 237 56.44 40.40 7.13
C SER A 237 55.86 41.44 8.13
N GLY A 238 55.69 41.00 9.39
CA GLY A 238 55.83 41.80 10.65
C GLY A 238 54.86 41.34 11.77
N ILE A 239 55.24 40.57 12.80
CA ILE A 239 56.02 40.84 14.05
C ILE A 239 55.21 41.51 15.20
N ARG A 240 55.05 40.74 16.32
CA ARG A 240 55.01 41.07 17.78
C ARG A 240 53.96 42.09 18.29
N THR A 241 53.44 42.15 19.53
CA THR A 241 53.75 41.80 20.95
C THR A 241 52.41 42.06 21.70
N GLY A 242 51.94 41.42 22.78
CA GLY A 242 52.49 41.14 24.11
C GLY A 242 51.53 41.67 25.21
N GLY A 243 51.32 40.94 26.33
CA GLY A 243 51.01 41.54 27.65
C GLY A 243 49.66 41.30 28.37
N GLN A 244 49.67 40.40 29.38
CA GLN A 244 49.06 40.42 30.76
C GLN A 244 47.52 40.58 30.98
N ARG A 245 46.81 39.59 31.58
CA ARG A 245 46.54 39.30 33.04
C ARG A 245 45.61 40.35 33.69
N ASP A 246 44.47 40.06 34.36
CA ASP A 246 44.12 39.00 35.34
C ASP A 246 42.58 38.73 35.46
N GLU A 247 42.25 37.53 35.99
CA GLU A 247 41.13 37.06 36.85
C GLU A 247 39.63 37.11 36.46
N ASP A 248 39.13 35.93 36.05
CA ASP A 248 38.02 35.08 36.56
C ASP A 248 36.73 35.68 37.19
N TYR A 249 35.55 35.37 36.60
CA TYR A 249 34.54 34.42 37.16
C TYR A 249 33.30 34.23 36.23
N TYR A 250 33.09 32.99 35.75
CA TYR A 250 31.91 32.32 35.14
C TYR A 250 31.06 32.98 34.03
N GLY A 251 31.15 32.40 32.83
CA GLY A 251 30.18 32.55 31.73
C GLY A 251 30.33 31.44 30.67
N GLU A 252 29.19 30.88 30.24
CA GLU A 252 29.02 29.88 29.19
C GLU A 252 29.87 30.12 27.93
N ALA A 253 30.52 29.05 27.44
CA ALA A 253 31.33 29.08 26.23
C ALA A 253 30.57 28.44 25.06
N ASP A 254 30.09 29.31 24.17
CA ASP A 254 29.89 29.04 22.75
C ASP A 254 31.25 28.74 22.09
N ALA A 255 31.31 27.69 21.25
CA ALA A 255 32.46 27.40 20.41
C ALA A 255 32.05 27.44 18.92
N GLU A 256 32.26 28.60 18.30
CA GLU A 256 32.25 28.76 16.85
C GLU A 256 33.50 28.13 16.21
N SER A 257 33.27 27.46 15.08
CA SER A 257 34.27 26.80 14.24
C SER A 257 34.83 27.75 13.18
N MET A 258 36.13 27.65 12.86
CA MET A 258 36.75 27.99 11.55
C MET A 258 38.19 27.44 11.55
N GLY A 259 38.74 26.81 10.50
CA GLY A 259 38.21 26.50 9.16
C GLY A 259 39.22 25.79 8.22
N SER A 260 38.87 25.80 6.93
CA SER A 260 39.68 25.67 5.69
C SER A 260 40.39 24.34 5.39
N GLN A 261 39.88 23.44 4.53
CA GLN A 261 39.86 23.39 3.04
C GLN A 261 41.20 23.10 2.29
N GLY A 262 41.20 21.98 1.55
CA GLY A 262 41.95 21.72 0.31
C GLY A 262 41.00 21.17 -0.77
N PRO A 263 41.32 21.23 -2.08
CA PRO A 263 40.31 21.19 -3.15
C PRO A 263 39.96 19.75 -3.59
N ILE A 264 38.67 19.45 -3.74
CA ILE A 264 38.16 18.22 -4.37
C ILE A 264 37.31 18.59 -5.60
N ALA A 265 37.53 17.82 -6.67
CA ALA A 265 37.06 18.03 -8.03
C ALA A 265 35.52 18.10 -8.19
N LYS A 266 35.10 18.84 -9.22
CA LYS A 266 33.70 18.93 -9.68
C LYS A 266 33.17 17.56 -10.12
N GLY A 267 32.04 17.11 -9.54
CA GLY A 267 31.17 16.14 -10.21
C GLY A 267 30.46 15.05 -9.40
N GLN A 268 30.58 14.98 -8.07
CA GLN A 268 29.86 13.98 -7.27
C GLN A 268 29.18 14.62 -6.06
N ILE A 269 27.86 14.44 -5.93
CA ILE A 269 27.13 14.70 -4.69
C ILE A 269 27.01 13.35 -3.98
N VAL A 270 27.92 13.10 -3.04
CA VAL A 270 27.78 12.06 -2.02
C VAL A 270 26.93 12.68 -0.91
N MET A 271 25.79 12.06 -0.54
CA MET A 271 25.14 12.39 0.73
C MET A 271 26.05 11.88 1.85
N LYS A 272 26.83 12.79 2.40
CA LYS A 272 27.55 12.56 3.64
C LYS A 272 26.53 12.66 4.77
N THR A 273 25.95 11.52 5.15
CA THR A 273 25.49 11.37 6.53
C THR A 273 26.77 11.15 7.32
N ASP A 274 27.33 12.20 7.92
CA ASP A 274 28.45 12.05 8.85
C ASP A 274 27.91 11.35 10.11
N ILE A 275 27.74 10.03 10.03
CA ILE A 275 27.76 9.17 11.21
C ILE A 275 29.24 9.05 11.56
N VAL A 276 29.72 9.96 12.40
CA VAL A 276 31.03 9.80 13.02
C VAL A 276 30.89 8.71 14.08
N MET A 277 31.08 7.44 13.69
CA MET A 277 31.42 6.41 14.67
C MET A 277 32.83 6.75 15.19
N ARG A 278 32.90 7.37 16.36
CA ARG A 278 34.14 7.38 17.13
C ARG A 278 34.38 5.97 17.63
N THR A 279 35.19 5.19 16.92
CA THR A 279 35.97 4.13 17.56
C THR A 279 37.02 4.82 18.43
N GLN A 280 36.66 5.18 19.65
CA GLN A 280 37.66 5.51 20.67
C GLN A 280 38.29 4.20 21.10
N SER A 281 39.52 3.95 20.67
CA SER A 281 40.40 3.01 21.37
C SER A 281 40.66 3.58 22.76
N MET A 282 40.00 2.99 23.76
CA MET A 282 40.32 3.23 25.16
C MET A 282 41.50 2.35 25.54
N LEU A 283 42.72 2.70 25.12
CA LEU A 283 43.95 2.14 25.71
C LEU A 283 45.06 3.20 25.70
N GLY A 284 45.12 3.98 26.78
CA GLY A 284 46.33 4.62 27.25
C GLY A 284 46.94 3.80 28.38
N ASN A 285 47.66 2.72 28.06
CA ASN A 285 48.97 2.36 28.62
C ASN A 285 49.37 0.90 28.30
N SER A 286 50.52 0.79 27.63
CA SER A 286 51.44 -0.35 27.61
C SER A 286 50.86 -1.76 27.43
N TYR A 287 50.51 -2.14 26.21
CA TYR A 287 50.70 -3.50 25.69
C TYR A 287 50.98 -3.41 24.19
N LYS A 288 52.14 -3.92 23.74
CA LYS A 288 52.40 -4.16 22.30
C LYS A 288 51.39 -5.21 21.86
N MET A 289 50.45 -4.80 21.01
CA MET A 289 49.50 -5.69 20.37
C MET A 289 49.74 -5.53 18.87
N ASP A 290 50.08 -6.64 18.22
CA ASP A 290 50.40 -6.71 16.80
C ASP A 290 49.33 -6.03 15.95
N GLU A 291 49.75 -5.33 14.89
CA GLU A 291 48.88 -4.72 13.90
C GLU A 291 47.95 -5.78 13.28
N VAL A 292 46.74 -5.94 13.84
CA VAL A 292 45.66 -6.67 13.18
C VAL A 292 44.97 -5.70 12.23
N ASN A 293 45.16 -5.98 10.95
CA ASN A 293 44.60 -5.32 9.78
C ASN A 293 43.05 -5.27 9.84
N THR A 294 42.44 -4.20 10.36
CA THR A 294 40.97 -4.05 10.51
C THR A 294 40.23 -3.63 9.24
N ALA A 295 40.82 -3.81 8.07
CA ALA A 295 40.13 -3.75 6.80
C ALA A 295 39.67 -5.16 6.39
N GLY A 296 38.43 -5.55 6.71
CA GLY A 296 37.80 -6.73 6.09
C GLY A 296 37.45 -7.93 6.98
N SER A 297 37.05 -7.75 8.25
CA SER A 297 36.47 -8.86 9.01
C SER A 297 35.04 -9.15 8.56
N THR A 298 34.76 -10.43 8.27
CA THR A 298 33.40 -10.92 7.98
C THR A 298 32.59 -10.89 9.27
N ILE A 299 31.31 -10.49 9.19
CA ILE A 299 30.40 -10.49 10.36
C ILE A 299 29.15 -11.35 10.09
N VAL A 300 28.35 -11.60 11.12
CA VAL A 300 27.09 -12.35 10.99
C VAL A 300 26.15 -11.78 9.92
N ALA A 301 26.09 -10.46 9.75
CA ALA A 301 25.29 -9.86 8.68
C ALA A 301 25.72 -10.31 7.27
N ASP A 302 27.01 -10.62 7.05
CA ASP A 302 27.48 -11.22 5.79
C ASP A 302 26.91 -12.64 5.63
N ALA A 303 26.92 -13.45 6.68
CA ALA A 303 26.34 -14.80 6.64
C ALA A 303 24.82 -14.78 6.45
N PHE A 304 24.13 -13.77 7.01
CA PHE A 304 22.70 -13.58 6.82
C PHE A 304 22.34 -13.28 5.36
N LEU A 305 23.06 -12.37 4.71
CA LEU A 305 22.85 -12.05 3.29
C LEU A 305 23.18 -13.23 2.37
N GLU A 306 24.22 -14.00 2.68
CA GLU A 306 24.54 -15.24 1.96
C GLU A 306 23.39 -16.25 2.07
N ALA A 307 22.90 -16.50 3.29
CA ALA A 307 21.85 -17.47 3.51
C ALA A 307 20.53 -17.10 2.81
N LEU A 308 20.23 -15.80 2.67
CA LEU A 308 19.11 -15.34 1.85
C LEU A 308 19.35 -15.62 0.36
N ALA A 309 20.56 -15.39 -0.14
CA ALA A 309 20.92 -15.68 -1.53
C ALA A 309 20.85 -17.18 -1.84
N GLU A 310 21.43 -18.01 -0.97
CA GLU A 310 21.37 -19.49 -1.04
C GLU A 310 19.92 -20.00 -1.01
N ALA A 311 19.02 -19.26 -0.36
CA ALA A 311 17.60 -19.56 -0.29
C ALA A 311 16.77 -19.07 -1.48
N GLY A 312 17.41 -18.49 -2.50
CA GLY A 312 16.73 -18.02 -3.71
C GLY A 312 15.93 -16.74 -3.50
N VAL A 313 16.29 -15.93 -2.50
CA VAL A 313 15.72 -14.58 -2.32
C VAL A 313 16.41 -13.64 -3.32
N ASP A 314 15.65 -13.14 -4.29
CA ASP A 314 16.21 -12.25 -5.31
C ASP A 314 16.25 -10.78 -4.84
N TYR A 315 15.36 -10.36 -3.93
CA TYR A 315 15.17 -8.96 -3.53
C TYR A 315 14.97 -8.77 -2.02
N LEU A 316 15.55 -7.68 -1.50
CA LEU A 316 15.29 -7.15 -0.16
C LEU A 316 14.43 -5.88 -0.29
N PHE A 317 13.22 -5.91 0.26
CA PHE A 317 12.30 -4.78 0.33
C PHE A 317 12.48 -4.10 1.69
N THR A 318 13.18 -2.97 1.74
CA THR A 318 13.75 -2.50 3.00
C THR A 318 13.27 -1.13 3.43
N VAL A 319 13.03 -1.00 4.72
CA VAL A 319 12.99 0.27 5.46
C VAL A 319 14.03 0.14 6.56
N LEU A 320 15.13 0.88 6.40
CA LEU A 320 16.30 0.77 7.26
C LEU A 320 16.17 1.69 8.49
N GLY A 321 16.86 1.31 9.56
CA GLY A 321 16.75 1.94 10.88
C GLY A 321 18.04 1.72 11.69
N SER A 322 18.04 2.15 12.94
CA SER A 322 19.24 2.14 13.81
C SER A 322 19.80 0.75 14.11
N ASP A 323 19.04 -0.32 13.90
CA ASP A 323 19.46 -1.71 14.15
C ASP A 323 20.18 -2.36 12.95
N HIS A 324 20.10 -1.73 11.77
CA HIS A 324 20.60 -2.27 10.51
C HIS A 324 22.02 -1.82 10.04
N PRO A 325 22.84 -1.03 10.76
CA PRO A 325 24.18 -0.66 10.29
C PRO A 325 25.03 -1.83 9.80
N SER A 326 25.05 -2.94 10.54
CA SER A 326 25.81 -4.15 10.17
C SER A 326 25.35 -4.76 8.84
N ILE A 327 24.04 -4.72 8.54
CA ILE A 327 23.50 -5.19 7.26
C ILE A 327 23.92 -4.24 6.13
N ILE A 328 23.88 -2.92 6.36
CA ILE A 328 24.29 -1.92 5.37
C ILE A 328 25.77 -2.09 5.02
N GLU A 329 26.62 -2.23 6.04
CA GLU A 329 28.07 -2.43 5.85
C GLU A 329 28.37 -3.74 5.11
N ALA A 330 27.75 -4.85 5.52
CA ALA A 330 27.88 -6.14 4.84
C ALA A 330 27.41 -6.07 3.38
N TYR A 331 26.29 -5.38 3.13
CA TYR A 331 25.76 -5.20 1.79
C TYR A 331 26.74 -4.41 0.90
N ILE A 332 27.28 -3.29 1.38
CA ILE A 332 28.27 -2.47 0.64
C ILE A 332 29.55 -3.26 0.37
N ARG A 333 30.08 -4.02 1.35
CA ARG A 333 31.25 -4.88 1.14
C ARG A 333 31.01 -5.87 -0.01
N ARG A 334 29.84 -6.50 -0.03
CA ARG A 334 29.46 -7.47 -1.07
C ARG A 334 29.21 -6.84 -2.44
N GLN A 335 28.74 -5.58 -2.52
CA GLN A 335 28.62 -4.89 -3.81
C GLN A 335 29.97 -4.75 -4.54
N ASN A 336 31.07 -4.71 -3.77
CA ASN A 336 32.42 -4.60 -4.31
C ASN A 336 33.05 -5.96 -4.65
N ASP A 337 32.36 -7.07 -4.37
CA ASP A 337 32.78 -8.43 -4.72
C ASP A 337 31.94 -8.95 -5.91
N PRO A 338 32.46 -8.90 -7.15
CA PRO A 338 31.73 -9.33 -8.34
C PRO A 338 31.51 -10.85 -8.41
N THR A 339 32.12 -11.63 -7.52
CA THR A 339 32.02 -13.11 -7.54
C THR A 339 30.81 -13.64 -6.78
N ARG A 340 30.21 -12.84 -5.88
CA ARG A 340 29.09 -13.26 -5.04
C ARG A 340 27.77 -12.64 -5.49
N GLN A 341 26.79 -13.48 -5.81
CA GLN A 341 25.41 -13.03 -6.04
C GLN A 341 24.74 -12.75 -4.69
N TYR A 342 24.02 -11.63 -4.58
CA TYR A 342 23.29 -11.26 -3.38
C TYR A 342 21.91 -10.68 -3.73
N PRO A 343 20.93 -10.74 -2.82
CA PRO A 343 19.60 -10.24 -3.09
C PRO A 343 19.63 -8.72 -3.27
N LYS A 344 18.99 -8.19 -4.32
CA LYS A 344 19.01 -6.76 -4.62
C LYS A 344 18.15 -5.97 -3.65
N MET A 345 18.75 -5.01 -2.95
CA MET A 345 18.06 -4.12 -2.02
C MET A 345 17.27 -3.02 -2.74
N ILE A 346 16.01 -2.85 -2.36
CA ILE A 346 15.09 -1.80 -2.81
C ILE A 346 14.61 -1.03 -1.57
N LEU A 347 14.90 0.27 -1.55
CA LEU A 347 14.53 1.16 -0.45
C LEU A 347 13.09 1.64 -0.58
N PHE A 348 12.33 1.53 0.51
CA PHE A 348 10.99 2.08 0.64
C PHE A 348 10.95 3.16 1.72
N GLN A 349 9.93 4.01 1.67
CA GLN A 349 9.71 5.06 2.68
C GLN A 349 8.80 4.60 3.83
N HIS A 350 8.15 3.44 3.70
CA HIS A 350 7.20 2.92 4.68
C HIS A 350 7.09 1.39 4.59
N GLU A 351 7.03 0.73 5.74
CA GLU A 351 7.06 -0.74 5.91
C GLU A 351 5.86 -1.42 5.25
N PHE A 352 4.64 -0.89 5.43
CA PHE A 352 3.45 -1.33 4.68
C PHE A 352 3.66 -1.39 3.16
N VAL A 353 4.33 -0.41 2.56
CA VAL A 353 4.58 -0.38 1.11
C VAL A 353 5.62 -1.42 0.73
N ALA A 354 6.68 -1.56 1.53
CA ALA A 354 7.69 -2.61 1.35
C ALA A 354 7.04 -4.01 1.42
N MET A 355 6.19 -4.24 2.42
CA MET A 355 5.45 -5.50 2.60
C MET A 355 4.50 -5.78 1.45
N SER A 356 3.76 -4.77 0.98
CA SER A 356 2.84 -4.91 -0.16
C SER A 356 3.56 -5.21 -1.48
N ALA A 357 4.74 -4.60 -1.68
CA ALA A 357 5.58 -4.88 -2.84
C ALA A 357 6.17 -6.31 -2.79
N ALA A 358 6.59 -6.75 -1.60
CA ALA A 358 7.07 -8.11 -1.38
C ALA A 358 5.97 -9.15 -1.60
N ASP A 359 4.75 -8.91 -1.10
CA ASP A 359 3.56 -9.75 -1.37
C ASP A 359 3.30 -9.91 -2.86
N GLY A 360 3.21 -8.79 -3.59
CA GLY A 360 3.00 -8.80 -5.04
C GLY A 360 4.11 -9.54 -5.80
N TYR A 361 5.38 -9.28 -5.46
CA TYR A 361 6.52 -9.96 -6.08
C TYR A 361 6.46 -11.48 -5.81
N ALA A 362 6.23 -11.89 -4.56
CA ALA A 362 6.25 -13.29 -4.17
C ALA A 362 5.10 -14.08 -4.84
N ARG A 363 3.92 -13.46 -5.00
CA ARG A 363 2.79 -14.08 -5.70
C ARG A 363 2.99 -14.20 -7.20
N ILE A 364 3.65 -13.23 -7.85
CA ILE A 364 3.90 -13.26 -9.30
C ILE A 364 5.06 -14.19 -9.65
N SER A 365 6.14 -14.17 -8.87
CA SER A 365 7.37 -14.92 -9.17
C SER A 365 7.37 -16.33 -8.60
N HIS A 366 6.48 -16.64 -7.64
CA HIS A 366 6.50 -17.85 -6.83
C HIS A 366 7.83 -18.08 -6.08
N LYS A 367 8.62 -17.02 -5.87
CA LYS A 367 9.88 -17.04 -5.11
C LYS A 367 9.72 -16.33 -3.77
N PRO A 368 10.52 -16.71 -2.75
CA PRO A 368 10.51 -16.00 -1.48
C PRO A 368 11.02 -14.56 -1.63
N ALA A 369 10.34 -13.62 -0.99
CA ALA A 369 10.78 -12.24 -0.83
C ALA A 369 11.31 -12.00 0.58
N CYS A 370 12.25 -11.06 0.77
CA CYS A 370 12.66 -10.62 2.10
C CYS A 370 12.24 -9.17 2.34
N VAL A 371 11.57 -8.91 3.46
CA VAL A 371 11.25 -7.56 3.94
C VAL A 371 12.14 -7.26 5.13
N ILE A 372 12.85 -6.13 5.12
CA ILE A 372 13.59 -5.64 6.28
C ILE A 372 12.82 -4.46 6.87
N ALA A 373 12.33 -4.63 8.09
CA ALA A 373 11.56 -3.63 8.83
C ALA A 373 12.31 -3.21 10.10
N HIS A 374 12.05 -2.00 10.57
CA HIS A 374 12.63 -1.55 11.85
C HIS A 374 11.99 -2.27 13.05
N VAL A 375 12.63 -2.13 14.22
CA VAL A 375 12.16 -2.64 15.51
C VAL A 375 10.81 -2.02 15.90
N ASP A 376 10.05 -2.73 16.74
CA ASP A 376 8.80 -2.31 17.38
C ASP A 376 7.83 -1.60 16.42
N VAL A 377 7.81 -0.26 16.39
CA VAL A 377 6.92 0.54 15.54
C VAL A 377 7.11 0.25 14.04
N GLY A 378 8.32 -0.11 13.59
CA GLY A 378 8.55 -0.52 12.21
C GLY A 378 7.91 -1.88 11.91
N THR A 379 8.01 -2.82 12.86
CA THR A 379 7.32 -4.11 12.78
C THR A 379 5.81 -3.91 12.82
N ALA A 380 5.29 -3.02 13.67
CA ALA A 380 3.87 -2.66 13.69
C ALA A 380 3.42 -1.96 12.39
N ALA A 381 4.30 -1.17 11.76
CA ALA A 381 4.04 -0.45 10.51
C ALA A 381 3.94 -1.37 9.27
N LEU A 382 4.29 -2.65 9.37
CA LEU A 382 3.91 -3.66 8.38
C LEU A 382 2.38 -3.72 8.22
N GLY A 383 1.66 -3.49 9.32
CA GLY A 383 0.23 -3.24 9.38
C GLY A 383 -0.61 -4.28 8.63
N GLN A 384 -1.55 -3.80 7.83
CA GLN A 384 -2.45 -4.64 7.04
C GLN A 384 -1.74 -5.43 5.93
N GLY A 385 -0.53 -5.02 5.54
CA GLY A 385 0.26 -5.71 4.50
C GLY A 385 0.65 -7.11 4.96
N LEU A 386 0.93 -7.29 6.25
CA LEU A 386 1.20 -8.59 6.85
C LEU A 386 -0.02 -9.52 6.76
N HIS A 387 -1.21 -9.02 7.09
CA HIS A 387 -2.46 -9.77 6.93
C HIS A 387 -2.65 -10.18 5.46
N ASN A 388 -2.47 -9.26 4.52
CA ASN A 388 -2.68 -9.52 3.10
C ASN A 388 -1.72 -10.59 2.56
N ALA A 389 -0.44 -10.51 2.89
CA ALA A 389 0.53 -11.53 2.52
C ALA A 389 0.20 -12.88 3.17
N SER A 390 -0.28 -12.89 4.41
CA SER A 390 -0.62 -14.11 5.14
C SER A 390 -1.87 -14.81 4.60
N SER A 391 -2.93 -14.04 4.33
CA SER A 391 -4.18 -14.52 3.73
C SER A 391 -4.02 -14.81 2.24
N GLY A 392 -3.15 -14.07 1.55
CA GLY A 392 -2.71 -14.31 0.18
C GLY A 392 -1.69 -15.44 0.05
N ARG A 393 -1.26 -16.06 1.16
CA ARG A 393 -0.27 -17.15 1.23
C ARG A 393 1.05 -16.81 0.50
N ALA A 394 1.53 -15.58 0.61
CA ALA A 394 2.76 -15.12 -0.03
C ALA A 394 4.00 -15.52 0.81
N PRO A 395 5.01 -16.19 0.21
CA PRO A 395 6.23 -16.57 0.91
C PRO A 395 7.12 -15.34 1.17
N VAL A 396 7.01 -14.74 2.36
CA VAL A 396 7.76 -13.54 2.72
C VAL A 396 8.55 -13.78 4.01
N VAL A 397 9.86 -13.62 3.95
CA VAL A 397 10.73 -13.57 5.14
C VAL A 397 10.76 -12.13 5.62
N ILE A 398 10.24 -11.88 6.80
CA ILE A 398 10.32 -10.58 7.45
C ILE A 398 11.47 -10.64 8.43
N PHE A 399 12.44 -9.75 8.27
CA PHE A 399 13.52 -9.53 9.21
C PHE A 399 13.33 -8.20 9.92
N ALA A 400 13.47 -8.18 11.24
CA ALA A 400 13.52 -6.94 12.01
C ALA A 400 14.60 -6.99 13.09
N GLY A 401 15.21 -5.84 13.36
CA GLY A 401 16.04 -5.67 14.55
C GLY A 401 15.24 -5.85 15.85
N VAL A 402 15.94 -6.26 16.91
CA VAL A 402 15.50 -6.08 18.29
C VAL A 402 16.55 -5.29 19.05
N ALA A 403 16.12 -4.58 20.10
CA ALA A 403 17.00 -3.73 20.88
C ALA A 403 18.19 -4.52 21.45
N PRO A 404 19.39 -3.91 21.51
CA PRO A 404 20.54 -4.57 22.10
C PRO A 404 20.33 -4.95 23.57
N SER A 405 20.87 -6.10 23.93
CA SER A 405 20.96 -6.64 25.30
C SER A 405 22.11 -6.03 26.12
N THR A 406 23.14 -5.49 25.45
CA THR A 406 24.33 -4.89 26.10
C THR A 406 24.25 -3.36 26.17
N LEU A 407 24.79 -2.78 27.24
CA LEU A 407 24.56 -1.38 27.64
C LEU A 407 25.82 -0.51 27.60
N LEU A 408 26.93 -1.01 28.14
CA LEU A 408 28.16 -0.25 28.39
C LEU A 408 29.23 -0.43 27.31
N GLY A 409 28.87 -1.04 26.17
CA GLY A 409 29.82 -1.34 25.10
C GLY A 409 30.51 -2.69 25.24
N GLU A 410 29.90 -3.64 25.96
CA GLU A 410 30.42 -4.98 26.20
C GLU A 410 30.58 -5.79 24.91
N ALA A 411 29.79 -5.47 23.88
CA ALA A 411 29.86 -6.07 22.56
C ALA A 411 29.74 -5.03 21.43
N PRO A 412 30.29 -5.31 20.23
CA PRO A 412 30.02 -4.50 19.04
C PRO A 412 28.51 -4.38 18.83
N GLY A 413 27.99 -3.18 18.59
CA GLY A 413 26.55 -3.00 18.41
C GLY A 413 25.72 -2.87 19.71
N SER A 414 26.37 -2.75 20.87
CA SER A 414 25.74 -2.34 22.13
C SER A 414 24.91 -1.05 21.98
N ARG A 415 24.04 -0.77 22.96
CA ARG A 415 23.19 0.43 22.93
C ARG A 415 24.01 1.70 22.71
N SER A 416 23.62 2.47 21.70
CA SER A 416 24.27 3.72 21.29
C SER A 416 23.29 4.84 20.94
N GLU A 417 21.99 4.55 20.84
CA GLU A 417 20.97 5.52 20.41
C GLU A 417 19.77 5.52 21.36
N HIS A 418 19.26 6.71 21.72
CA HIS A 418 18.14 6.87 22.65
C HIS A 418 16.91 6.00 22.30
N VAL A 419 16.69 5.77 21.00
CA VAL A 419 15.63 4.91 20.45
C VAL A 419 15.63 3.48 20.98
N GLN A 420 16.81 2.96 21.31
CA GLN A 420 16.97 1.58 21.74
C GLN A 420 16.42 1.34 23.15
N TRP A 421 16.16 2.38 23.95
CA TRP A 421 15.52 2.22 25.27
C TRP A 421 14.00 2.22 25.22
N TYR A 422 13.39 3.06 24.39
CA TYR A 422 11.92 3.14 24.34
C TYR A 422 11.29 2.17 23.33
N GLN A 423 12.05 1.65 22.36
CA GLN A 423 11.60 0.60 21.43
C GLN A 423 12.02 -0.81 21.87
N ASP A 424 12.48 -0.96 23.11
CA ASP A 424 12.78 -2.26 23.71
C ASP A 424 11.51 -2.85 24.36
N ILE A 425 10.75 -3.59 23.55
CA ILE A 425 9.51 -4.23 23.97
C ILE A 425 9.74 -5.69 24.34
N ARG A 426 8.96 -6.20 25.32
CA ARG A 426 9.14 -7.56 25.87
C ARG A 426 8.95 -8.68 24.85
N ASP A 427 7.97 -8.55 23.97
CA ASP A 427 7.63 -9.56 22.96
C ASP A 427 7.20 -8.88 21.66
N GLN A 428 8.17 -8.62 20.79
CA GLN A 428 7.94 -8.07 19.47
C GLN A 428 7.30 -9.07 18.51
N ALA A 429 7.56 -10.37 18.68
CA ALA A 429 7.00 -11.41 17.82
C ALA A 429 5.48 -11.52 17.98
N ALA A 430 4.94 -11.20 19.16
CA ALA A 430 3.50 -11.12 19.40
C ALA A 430 2.75 -10.19 18.44
N ILE A 431 3.40 -9.13 17.92
CA ILE A 431 2.80 -8.19 16.95
C ILE A 431 2.41 -8.92 15.66
N VAL A 432 3.22 -9.89 15.23
CA VAL A 432 3.08 -10.57 13.94
C VAL A 432 2.58 -12.01 14.07
N ALA A 433 2.55 -12.55 15.29
CA ALA A 433 2.23 -13.95 15.59
C ALA A 433 0.93 -14.47 14.93
N PRO A 434 -0.20 -13.72 14.92
CA PRO A 434 -1.44 -14.22 14.30
C PRO A 434 -1.34 -14.48 12.78
N TYR A 435 -0.34 -13.91 12.12
CA TYR A 435 -0.16 -13.93 10.67
C TYR A 435 1.11 -14.66 10.22
N SER A 436 2.06 -14.88 11.10
CA SER A 436 3.32 -15.54 10.79
C SER A 436 3.20 -17.07 10.87
N ARG A 437 3.83 -17.80 9.94
CA ARG A 437 3.94 -19.26 9.98
C ARG A 437 5.06 -19.73 10.91
N PHE A 438 6.05 -18.88 11.15
CA PHE A 438 7.22 -19.20 11.94
C PHE A 438 7.82 -17.92 12.50
N SER A 439 8.26 -17.93 13.75
CA SER A 439 9.00 -16.82 14.36
C SER A 439 10.23 -17.34 15.09
N ALA A 440 11.38 -16.73 14.87
CA ALA A 440 12.59 -17.05 15.62
C ALA A 440 13.58 -15.89 15.69
N GLU A 441 14.42 -15.92 16.70
CA GLU A 441 15.50 -14.95 16.90
C GLU A 441 16.85 -15.62 16.62
N ILE A 442 17.72 -14.94 15.86
CA ILE A 442 19.10 -15.34 15.63
C ILE A 442 19.89 -14.96 16.90
N LYS A 443 20.22 -15.97 17.71
CA LYS A 443 20.93 -15.81 18.99
C LYS A 443 22.40 -16.20 18.95
N SER A 444 22.86 -16.79 17.85
CA SER A 444 24.22 -17.31 17.73
C SER A 444 24.78 -17.09 16.32
N PRO A 445 26.07 -16.74 16.18
CA PRO A 445 26.71 -16.68 14.87
C PRO A 445 26.77 -18.05 14.17
N HIS A 446 26.72 -19.15 14.91
CA HIS A 446 26.92 -20.50 14.36
C HIS A 446 25.71 -21.06 13.60
N ASN A 447 24.51 -20.51 13.80
CA ASN A 447 23.26 -21.07 13.25
C ASN A 447 22.49 -20.14 12.31
N VAL A 448 23.08 -19.01 11.91
CA VAL A 448 22.46 -17.98 11.06
C VAL A 448 21.89 -18.60 9.77
N GLY A 449 22.73 -19.32 9.01
CA GLY A 449 22.30 -19.97 7.77
C GLY A 449 21.20 -20.99 8.02
N SER A 450 21.37 -21.87 9.01
CA SER A 450 20.35 -22.87 9.36
C SER A 450 19.00 -22.24 9.71
N LEU A 451 18.98 -21.12 10.43
CA LEU A 451 17.75 -20.45 10.83
C LEU A 451 17.06 -19.73 9.66
N VAL A 452 17.84 -19.03 8.81
CA VAL A 452 17.32 -18.40 7.59
C VAL A 452 16.75 -19.44 6.63
N HIS A 453 17.48 -20.53 6.39
CA HIS A 453 17.02 -21.63 5.53
C HIS A 453 15.75 -22.28 6.09
N ARG A 454 15.68 -22.48 7.40
CA ARG A 454 14.47 -22.97 8.06
C ARG A 454 13.29 -22.00 7.89
N ALA A 455 13.52 -20.70 8.06
CA ALA A 455 12.47 -19.70 7.89
C ALA A 455 11.93 -19.69 6.45
N VAL A 456 12.80 -19.72 5.44
CA VAL A 456 12.38 -19.80 4.04
C VAL A 456 11.61 -21.08 3.75
N LEU A 457 12.05 -22.22 4.32
CA LEU A 457 11.32 -23.48 4.21
C LEU A 457 9.89 -23.36 4.78
N MET A 458 9.74 -22.77 5.97
CA MET A 458 8.43 -22.53 6.59
C MET A 458 7.59 -21.51 5.80
N ALA A 459 8.22 -20.55 5.13
CA ALA A 459 7.52 -19.53 4.33
C ALA A 459 6.95 -20.10 3.02
N THR A 460 7.58 -21.14 2.47
CA THR A 460 7.34 -21.63 1.10
C THR A 460 6.58 -22.95 1.02
N THR A 461 6.53 -23.73 2.10
CA THR A 461 6.02 -25.11 2.09
C THR A 461 4.70 -25.27 2.83
N GLY A 462 3.93 -26.32 2.51
CA GLY A 462 2.61 -26.58 3.10
C GLY A 462 1.62 -25.47 2.79
N SER A 463 1.30 -24.66 3.82
CA SER A 463 0.49 -23.45 3.77
C SER A 463 1.41 -22.22 3.73
N PRO A 464 1.87 -21.74 2.55
CA PRO A 464 2.89 -20.71 2.47
C PRO A 464 2.41 -19.41 3.09
N GLY A 465 3.35 -18.57 3.52
CA GLY A 465 3.01 -17.32 4.17
C GLY A 465 4.21 -16.59 4.77
N PRO A 466 3.96 -15.46 5.43
CA PRO A 466 4.99 -14.70 6.12
C PRO A 466 5.66 -15.50 7.23
N VAL A 467 6.97 -15.31 7.41
CA VAL A 467 7.74 -15.75 8.56
C VAL A 467 8.49 -14.57 9.16
N TYR A 468 8.85 -14.65 10.43
CA TYR A 468 9.44 -13.54 11.17
C TYR A 468 10.77 -13.95 11.79
N LEU A 469 11.83 -13.26 11.40
CA LEU A 469 13.16 -13.42 11.97
C LEU A 469 13.57 -12.12 12.67
N THR A 470 14.17 -12.26 13.84
CA THR A 470 14.77 -11.15 14.56
C THR A 470 16.22 -11.39 14.86
N ALA A 471 16.99 -10.31 15.05
CA ALA A 471 18.32 -10.39 15.64
C ALA A 471 18.64 -9.08 16.37
N THR A 472 19.34 -9.19 17.49
CA THR A 472 19.95 -8.05 18.16
C THR A 472 21.08 -7.49 17.31
N ARG A 473 21.39 -6.20 17.46
CA ARG A 473 22.51 -5.57 16.75
C ARG A 473 23.86 -6.20 17.12
N GLU A 474 24.03 -6.68 18.35
CA GLU A 474 25.26 -7.36 18.78
C GLU A 474 25.52 -8.63 17.98
N ILE A 475 24.48 -9.45 17.84
CA ILE A 475 24.57 -10.67 17.04
C ILE A 475 24.91 -10.33 15.59
N LEU A 476 24.25 -9.35 14.97
CA LEU A 476 24.54 -8.95 13.58
C LEU A 476 25.98 -8.42 13.39
N ALA A 477 26.50 -7.72 14.40
CA ALA A 477 27.85 -7.15 14.38
C ALA A 477 28.95 -8.13 14.81
N THR A 478 28.58 -9.34 15.28
CA THR A 478 29.54 -10.33 15.76
C THR A 478 30.49 -10.76 14.63
N PRO A 479 31.82 -10.65 14.81
CA PRO A 479 32.80 -11.14 13.85
C PRO A 479 32.73 -12.65 13.69
N ILE A 480 32.92 -13.12 12.46
CA ILE A 480 33.04 -14.54 12.11
C ILE A 480 34.27 -14.75 11.23
N SER A 481 34.86 -15.95 11.29
CA SER A 481 36.08 -16.28 10.55
C SER A 481 35.86 -16.29 9.03
N SER A 482 34.74 -16.84 8.59
CA SER A 482 34.38 -16.99 7.18
C SER A 482 32.88 -17.22 7.03
N VAL A 483 32.32 -16.88 5.87
CA VAL A 483 31.02 -17.39 5.45
C VAL A 483 31.26 -18.66 4.63
N GLU A 484 31.01 -19.82 5.24
CA GLU A 484 31.08 -21.10 4.55
C GLU A 484 29.81 -21.31 3.71
N PRO A 485 29.94 -21.54 2.40
CA PRO A 485 28.79 -21.83 1.56
C PRO A 485 28.15 -23.15 1.94
N ARG A 486 26.83 -23.25 1.81
CA ARG A 486 26.10 -24.46 2.11
C ARG A 486 26.50 -25.58 1.13
N PRO A 487 26.88 -26.77 1.61
CA PRO A 487 27.36 -27.86 0.74
C PRO A 487 26.24 -28.51 -0.08
N LYS A 488 24.98 -28.36 0.32
CA LYS A 488 23.81 -28.94 -0.37
C LYS A 488 22.72 -27.88 -0.52
N PRO A 489 21.96 -27.88 -1.63
CA PRO A 489 20.80 -27.01 -1.78
C PRO A 489 19.82 -27.13 -0.60
N ILE A 490 19.03 -26.10 -0.37
CA ILE A 490 17.94 -26.14 0.61
C ILE A 490 16.94 -27.23 0.17
N PRO A 491 16.51 -28.12 1.08
CA PRO A 491 15.51 -29.13 0.73
C PRO A 491 14.21 -28.45 0.31
N SER A 492 13.57 -28.97 -0.74
CA SER A 492 12.17 -28.65 -1.02
C SER A 492 11.27 -29.59 -0.20
N CYS A 493 10.19 -29.06 0.38
CA CYS A 493 9.13 -29.89 0.96
C CYS A 493 7.93 -29.83 0.01
N GLN A 494 7.62 -30.95 -0.63
CA GLN A 494 6.49 -31.09 -1.52
C GLN A 494 5.38 -31.86 -0.81
N LEU A 495 4.13 -31.46 -1.07
CA LEU A 495 2.98 -32.16 -0.53
C LEU A 495 2.75 -33.48 -1.30
N GLY A 496 2.21 -34.48 -0.61
CA GLY A 496 1.87 -35.77 -1.21
C GLY A 496 0.67 -35.70 -2.15
N SER A 497 0.37 -36.82 -2.79
CA SER A 497 -0.81 -37.02 -3.63
C SER A 497 -1.96 -37.68 -2.86
N LEU A 498 -3.10 -37.91 -3.51
CA LEU A 498 -4.19 -38.69 -2.92
C LEU A 498 -3.80 -40.17 -2.79
N SER A 499 -4.39 -40.84 -1.79
CA SER A 499 -4.32 -42.30 -1.69
C SER A 499 -5.14 -42.96 -2.79
N PRO A 500 -4.82 -44.21 -3.20
CA PRO A 500 -5.60 -44.91 -4.23
C PRO A 500 -7.10 -44.99 -3.92
N GLU A 501 -7.46 -45.21 -2.66
CA GLU A 501 -8.85 -45.31 -2.20
C GLU A 501 -9.58 -43.97 -2.33
N ALA A 502 -8.90 -42.86 -2.03
CA ALA A 502 -9.45 -41.52 -2.21
C ALA A 502 -9.65 -41.17 -3.69
N VAL A 503 -8.72 -41.60 -4.56
CA VAL A 503 -8.84 -41.42 -6.02
C VAL A 503 -10.04 -42.19 -6.56
N GLU A 504 -10.22 -43.45 -6.14
CA GLU A 504 -11.36 -44.27 -6.52
C GLU A 504 -12.69 -43.67 -6.03
N MET A 505 -12.75 -43.25 -4.76
CA MET A 505 -13.93 -42.64 -4.15
C MET A 505 -14.39 -41.39 -4.90
N ILE A 506 -13.49 -40.41 -5.07
CA ILE A 506 -13.81 -39.13 -5.72
C ILE A 506 -14.04 -39.36 -7.22
N GLY A 507 -13.23 -40.22 -7.86
CA GLY A 507 -13.34 -40.54 -9.28
C GLY A 507 -14.68 -41.18 -9.63
N ASN A 508 -15.14 -42.17 -8.85
CA ASN A 508 -16.45 -42.79 -9.03
C ASN A 508 -17.58 -41.80 -8.75
N ALA A 509 -17.48 -40.98 -7.70
CA ALA A 509 -18.47 -39.95 -7.42
C ALA A 509 -18.61 -38.95 -8.58
N LEU A 510 -17.49 -38.50 -9.18
CA LEU A 510 -17.48 -37.61 -10.35
C LEU A 510 -18.12 -38.26 -11.59
N LEU A 511 -17.92 -39.56 -11.81
CA LEU A 511 -18.53 -40.31 -12.90
C LEU A 511 -20.06 -40.45 -12.73
N ASP A 512 -20.51 -40.65 -11.50
CA ASP A 512 -21.92 -40.94 -11.18
C ASP A 512 -22.77 -39.69 -10.94
N ALA A 513 -22.14 -38.54 -10.66
CA ALA A 513 -22.82 -37.27 -10.41
C ALA A 513 -23.64 -36.80 -11.61
N LYS A 514 -24.85 -36.31 -11.35
CA LYS A 514 -25.78 -35.73 -12.34
C LYS A 514 -25.51 -34.25 -12.55
N ALA A 515 -25.20 -33.51 -11.48
CA ALA A 515 -24.96 -32.07 -11.49
C ALA A 515 -23.65 -31.68 -10.76
N PRO A 516 -22.48 -32.22 -11.15
CA PRO A 516 -21.23 -32.00 -10.44
C PRO A 516 -20.78 -30.53 -10.47
N LEU A 517 -20.27 -30.06 -9.33
CA LEU A 517 -19.76 -28.72 -9.12
C LEU A 517 -18.35 -28.78 -8.54
N VAL A 518 -17.41 -28.08 -9.14
CA VAL A 518 -16.10 -27.79 -8.57
C VAL A 518 -16.09 -26.38 -8.03
N ILE A 519 -15.67 -26.19 -6.78
CA ILE A 519 -15.49 -24.88 -6.17
C ILE A 519 -14.01 -24.65 -5.90
N THR A 520 -13.50 -23.50 -6.33
CA THR A 520 -12.10 -23.11 -6.13
C THR A 520 -11.99 -21.68 -5.59
N GLY A 521 -10.89 -21.36 -4.90
CA GLY A 521 -10.64 -20.01 -4.37
C GLY A 521 -9.25 -19.46 -4.68
N TYR A 522 -8.21 -20.28 -4.52
CA TYR A 522 -6.80 -19.91 -4.74
C TYR A 522 -5.97 -20.97 -5.49
N LEU A 523 -6.63 -21.95 -6.10
CA LEU A 523 -5.99 -22.96 -6.98
C LEU A 523 -5.11 -22.33 -8.07
N GLY A 524 -5.48 -21.14 -8.55
CA GLY A 524 -4.74 -20.37 -9.56
C GLY A 524 -3.27 -20.11 -9.24
N ARG A 525 -2.86 -20.23 -7.97
CA ARG A 525 -1.44 -20.17 -7.56
C ARG A 525 -0.58 -21.25 -8.19
N ASN A 526 -1.17 -22.39 -8.55
CA ASN A 526 -0.48 -23.49 -9.22
C ASN A 526 -1.05 -23.63 -10.63
N HIS A 527 -0.36 -23.07 -11.62
CA HIS A 527 -0.79 -23.14 -13.02
C HIS A 527 -0.95 -24.59 -13.52
N ARG A 528 -0.19 -25.56 -12.97
CA ARG A 528 -0.37 -26.97 -13.29
C ARG A 528 -1.73 -27.48 -12.80
N ALA A 529 -2.18 -27.07 -11.61
CA ALA A 529 -3.51 -27.40 -11.10
C ALA A 529 -4.61 -26.82 -11.99
N VAL A 530 -4.46 -25.58 -12.47
CA VAL A 530 -5.41 -24.96 -13.41
C VAL A 530 -5.53 -25.77 -14.69
N GLN A 531 -4.41 -26.21 -15.28
CA GLN A 531 -4.43 -27.05 -16.48
C GLN A 531 -5.12 -28.39 -16.23
N GLN A 532 -4.84 -29.04 -15.10
CA GLN A 532 -5.48 -30.31 -14.75
C GLN A 532 -6.98 -30.15 -14.48
N LEU A 533 -7.41 -29.02 -13.92
CA LEU A 533 -8.83 -28.70 -13.74
C LEU A 533 -9.55 -28.47 -15.07
N ILE A 534 -8.88 -27.82 -16.04
CA ILE A 534 -9.40 -27.70 -17.41
C ILE A 534 -9.57 -29.10 -18.03
N THR A 535 -8.54 -29.94 -17.95
CA THR A 535 -8.61 -31.33 -18.44
C THR A 535 -9.74 -32.12 -17.78
N LEU A 536 -9.95 -31.95 -16.47
CA LEU A 536 -11.08 -32.58 -15.77
C LEU A 536 -12.42 -32.09 -16.32
N ALA A 537 -12.54 -30.78 -16.56
CA ALA A 537 -13.77 -30.19 -17.07
C ALA A 537 -14.09 -30.58 -18.52
N ASP A 538 -13.07 -30.77 -19.35
CA ASP A 538 -13.22 -31.30 -20.71
C ASP A 538 -13.59 -32.79 -20.71
N THR A 539 -13.04 -33.57 -19.76
CA THR A 539 -13.27 -35.01 -19.67
C THR A 539 -14.65 -35.33 -19.10
N VAL A 540 -15.03 -34.69 -17.99
CA VAL A 540 -16.33 -34.84 -17.33
C VAL A 540 -17.28 -33.76 -17.85
N GLN A 541 -17.86 -34.01 -19.02
CA GLN A 541 -18.71 -33.04 -19.70
C GLN A 541 -19.89 -32.59 -18.82
N GLY A 542 -20.15 -31.28 -18.80
CA GLY A 542 -21.21 -30.68 -18.00
C GLY A 542 -20.83 -30.41 -16.54
N ILE A 543 -19.58 -30.61 -16.14
CA ILE A 543 -19.10 -30.09 -14.85
C ILE A 543 -19.18 -28.57 -14.84
N ARG A 544 -19.48 -28.04 -13.66
CA ARG A 544 -19.54 -26.61 -13.39
C ARG A 544 -18.37 -26.21 -12.53
N VAL A 545 -17.67 -25.13 -12.86
CA VAL A 545 -16.54 -24.61 -12.09
C VAL A 545 -16.88 -23.23 -11.56
N PHE A 546 -16.82 -23.08 -10.23
CA PHE A 546 -17.16 -21.86 -9.52
C PHE A 546 -15.95 -21.32 -8.76
N ASP A 547 -15.46 -20.16 -9.20
CA ASP A 547 -14.42 -19.39 -8.51
C ASP A 547 -15.07 -18.48 -7.46
N SER A 548 -14.89 -18.84 -6.20
CA SER A 548 -15.65 -18.33 -5.04
C SER A 548 -15.01 -17.11 -4.35
N GLU A 549 -13.72 -16.87 -4.54
CA GLU A 549 -12.95 -15.94 -3.69
C GLU A 549 -12.24 -14.81 -4.43
N LEU A 550 -12.14 -14.85 -5.76
CA LEU A 550 -11.55 -13.77 -6.55
C LEU A 550 -10.10 -13.39 -6.17
N ARG A 551 -9.38 -14.25 -5.42
CA ARG A 551 -7.99 -13.99 -5.00
C ARG A 551 -7.00 -14.19 -6.14
N GLU A 552 -7.24 -15.22 -6.93
CA GLU A 552 -6.46 -15.60 -8.10
C GLU A 552 -7.38 -15.92 -9.29
N VAL A 553 -6.80 -16.03 -10.47
CA VAL A 553 -7.52 -16.56 -11.63
C VAL A 553 -7.43 -18.09 -11.58
N CYS A 554 -8.43 -18.75 -10.98
CA CYS A 554 -8.40 -20.20 -10.79
C CYS A 554 -8.91 -21.00 -12.00
N PHE A 555 -9.70 -20.38 -12.88
CA PHE A 555 -10.27 -21.05 -14.05
C PHE A 555 -10.53 -20.02 -15.16
N PRO A 556 -10.28 -20.36 -16.44
CA PRO A 556 -10.47 -19.45 -17.57
C PRO A 556 -11.94 -19.06 -17.75
N ALA A 557 -12.23 -17.76 -17.68
CA ALA A 557 -13.58 -17.22 -17.88
C ALA A 557 -14.14 -17.42 -19.29
N THR A 558 -13.30 -17.82 -20.26
CA THR A 558 -13.70 -18.14 -21.63
C THR A 558 -14.25 -19.56 -21.78
N HIS A 559 -13.98 -20.43 -20.81
CA HIS A 559 -14.36 -21.83 -20.86
C HIS A 559 -15.85 -22.01 -20.49
N PRO A 560 -16.63 -22.84 -21.21
CA PRO A 560 -18.06 -23.03 -20.95
C PRO A 560 -18.39 -23.46 -19.51
N ALA A 561 -17.53 -24.26 -18.89
CA ALA A 561 -17.69 -24.71 -17.50
C ALA A 561 -17.57 -23.60 -16.45
N CYS A 562 -17.05 -22.42 -16.80
CA CYS A 562 -16.93 -21.31 -15.86
C CYS A 562 -18.31 -20.74 -15.54
N ILE A 563 -18.73 -20.84 -14.28
CA ILE A 563 -19.85 -20.06 -13.75
C ILE A 563 -19.35 -18.66 -13.41
N THR A 564 -20.22 -17.65 -13.54
CA THR A 564 -19.93 -16.26 -13.13
C THR A 564 -19.34 -16.23 -11.73
N ARG A 565 -18.16 -15.61 -11.62
CA ARG A 565 -17.46 -15.46 -10.34
C ARG A 565 -18.33 -14.66 -9.37
N SER A 566 -18.54 -15.18 -8.16
CA SER A 566 -19.29 -14.47 -7.12
C SER A 566 -18.82 -14.90 -5.74
N THR A 567 -18.98 -14.03 -4.74
CA THR A 567 -18.51 -14.28 -3.38
C THR A 567 -19.46 -15.20 -2.62
N GLY A 568 -19.21 -16.51 -2.73
CA GLY A 568 -19.83 -17.56 -1.92
C GLY A 568 -21.36 -17.62 -1.96
N ALA A 569 -22.00 -17.09 -3.01
CA ALA A 569 -23.46 -16.99 -3.16
C ALA A 569 -23.95 -17.49 -4.54
N GLY A 570 -23.31 -18.52 -5.09
CA GLY A 570 -23.67 -19.09 -6.38
C GLY A 570 -24.90 -20.01 -6.29
N PRO A 571 -25.99 -19.79 -7.05
CA PRO A 571 -27.16 -20.68 -7.09
C PRO A 571 -26.81 -22.12 -7.50
N ALA A 572 -25.69 -22.32 -8.19
CA ALA A 572 -25.17 -23.63 -8.57
C ALA A 572 -24.87 -24.53 -7.36
N ILE A 573 -24.58 -23.96 -6.20
CA ILE A 573 -24.29 -24.69 -4.95
C ILE A 573 -25.50 -25.48 -4.47
N GLN A 574 -26.71 -24.91 -4.54
CA GLN A 574 -27.95 -25.57 -4.11
C GLN A 574 -28.37 -26.73 -5.02
N SER A 575 -28.05 -26.62 -6.31
CA SER A 575 -28.45 -27.60 -7.33
C SER A 575 -27.40 -28.69 -7.56
N ALA A 576 -26.26 -28.64 -6.87
CA ALA A 576 -25.23 -29.66 -6.97
C ALA A 576 -25.59 -30.89 -6.12
N ASP A 577 -25.40 -32.07 -6.70
CA ASP A 577 -25.45 -33.37 -6.02
C ASP A 577 -24.06 -33.87 -5.61
N LEU A 578 -23.02 -33.33 -6.23
CA LEU A 578 -21.61 -33.52 -5.87
C LEU A 578 -20.90 -32.17 -5.88
N ILE A 579 -20.17 -31.85 -4.80
CA ILE A 579 -19.32 -30.67 -4.70
C ILE A 579 -17.89 -31.09 -4.40
N LEU A 580 -16.97 -30.81 -5.32
CA LEU A 580 -15.54 -30.95 -5.13
C LEU A 580 -14.92 -29.59 -4.83
N VAL A 581 -14.53 -29.36 -3.57
CA VAL A 581 -13.87 -28.14 -3.12
C VAL A 581 -12.36 -28.31 -3.27
N LEU A 582 -11.73 -27.45 -4.07
CA LEU A 582 -10.30 -27.47 -4.36
C LEU A 582 -9.66 -26.14 -3.97
N ASP A 583 -8.72 -26.14 -3.03
CA ASP A 583 -7.96 -24.96 -2.64
C ASP A 583 -8.85 -23.71 -2.43
N ALA A 584 -9.78 -23.81 -1.49
CA ALA A 584 -10.74 -22.75 -1.16
C ALA A 584 -10.88 -22.62 0.35
N ASP A 585 -10.79 -21.39 0.84
CA ASP A 585 -10.98 -20.97 2.23
C ASP A 585 -12.46 -20.75 2.56
N VAL A 586 -13.24 -20.21 1.62
CA VAL A 586 -14.67 -19.88 1.78
C VAL A 586 -15.44 -20.31 0.53
N PRO A 587 -15.75 -21.61 0.38
CA PRO A 587 -16.43 -22.10 -0.81
C PRO A 587 -17.86 -21.57 -0.95
N TRP A 588 -18.55 -21.31 0.18
CA TRP A 588 -19.83 -20.62 0.23
C TRP A 588 -20.04 -19.88 1.55
N ILE A 589 -21.01 -18.98 1.58
CA ILE A 589 -21.44 -18.26 2.79
C ILE A 589 -22.73 -18.94 3.29
N PRO A 590 -22.69 -19.72 4.39
CA PRO A 590 -23.84 -20.52 4.83
C PRO A 590 -25.14 -19.71 4.93
N ARG A 591 -25.09 -18.50 5.52
CA ARG A 591 -26.27 -17.64 5.65
C ARG A 591 -26.95 -17.26 4.33
N ARG A 592 -26.23 -17.30 3.20
CA ARG A 592 -26.74 -16.92 1.88
C ARG A 592 -27.15 -18.13 1.04
N VAL A 593 -26.35 -19.19 1.09
CA VAL A 593 -26.55 -20.39 0.28
C VAL A 593 -26.01 -21.59 1.03
N HIS A 594 -26.74 -22.70 0.92
CA HIS A 594 -26.35 -23.99 1.47
C HIS A 594 -26.30 -25.01 0.34
N PRO A 595 -25.35 -25.95 0.36
CA PRO A 595 -25.44 -27.18 -0.43
C PRO A 595 -26.77 -27.90 -0.18
N SER A 596 -27.21 -28.70 -1.16
CA SER A 596 -28.32 -29.63 -0.93
C SER A 596 -27.96 -30.58 0.24
N PRO A 597 -28.90 -30.94 1.14
CA PRO A 597 -28.65 -31.94 2.18
C PRO A 597 -28.21 -33.31 1.65
N SER A 598 -28.53 -33.61 0.39
CA SER A 598 -28.13 -34.85 -0.29
C SER A 598 -26.83 -34.71 -1.10
N ALA A 599 -26.18 -33.54 -1.08
CA ALA A 599 -24.98 -33.32 -1.85
C ALA A 599 -23.79 -34.01 -1.19
N GLU A 600 -23.05 -34.79 -1.96
CA GLU A 600 -21.78 -35.36 -1.52
C GLU A 600 -20.68 -34.29 -1.64
N ILE A 601 -19.90 -34.07 -0.58
CA ILE A 601 -18.91 -32.99 -0.55
C ILE A 601 -17.52 -33.55 -0.27
N TYR A 602 -16.58 -33.33 -1.20
CA TYR A 602 -15.18 -33.69 -1.05
C TYR A 602 -14.31 -32.44 -1.04
N HIS A 603 -13.30 -32.41 -0.16
CA HIS A 603 -12.42 -31.26 0.01
C HIS A 603 -10.96 -31.66 -0.15
N ILE A 604 -10.27 -31.08 -1.13
CA ILE A 604 -8.84 -31.26 -1.35
C ILE A 604 -8.17 -29.89 -1.20
N ASP A 605 -7.17 -29.81 -0.33
CA ASP A 605 -6.56 -28.53 -0.01
C ASP A 605 -5.11 -28.69 0.49
N LEU A 606 -4.31 -27.64 0.30
CA LEU A 606 -3.01 -27.44 0.94
C LEU A 606 -3.13 -27.21 2.46
N ASP A 607 -4.27 -26.71 2.93
CA ASP A 607 -4.59 -26.43 4.32
C ASP A 607 -6.05 -26.83 4.60
N PRO A 608 -6.34 -28.14 4.66
CA PRO A 608 -7.70 -28.62 4.82
C PRO A 608 -8.29 -28.30 6.20
N ARG A 609 -7.41 -28.20 7.21
CA ARG A 609 -7.78 -27.91 8.60
C ARG A 609 -8.11 -26.44 8.81
N LYS A 610 -7.74 -25.56 7.87
CA LYS A 610 -7.85 -24.10 7.97
C LYS A 610 -7.33 -23.62 9.33
N GLU A 611 -6.09 -23.96 9.66
CA GLU A 611 -5.51 -23.81 11.01
C GLU A 611 -5.61 -22.39 11.60
N ARG A 612 -5.83 -21.39 10.75
CA ARG A 612 -5.93 -19.98 11.13
C ARG A 612 -7.37 -19.47 11.27
N MET A 613 -8.36 -20.32 11.03
CA MET A 613 -9.76 -20.03 11.24
C MET A 613 -10.21 -20.69 12.54
N ASN A 614 -10.73 -19.90 13.47
CA ASN A 614 -11.25 -20.43 14.73
C ASN A 614 -12.50 -21.31 14.54
N MET A 615 -13.23 -21.09 13.44
CA MET A 615 -14.42 -21.85 13.10
C MET A 615 -14.43 -22.09 11.59
N PHE A 616 -14.38 -23.35 11.19
CA PHE A 616 -14.48 -23.77 9.81
C PHE A 616 -15.17 -25.13 9.75
N ASP A 617 -16.28 -25.19 9.03
CA ASP A 617 -16.97 -26.43 8.70
C ASP A 617 -17.74 -26.21 7.39
N ILE A 618 -17.57 -27.15 6.47
CA ILE A 618 -18.22 -27.17 5.16
C ILE A 618 -19.06 -28.44 4.95
N GLY A 619 -19.22 -29.27 5.99
CA GLY A 619 -19.97 -30.53 5.90
C GLY A 619 -19.39 -31.52 4.90
N ALA A 620 -18.06 -31.54 4.74
CA ALA A 620 -17.40 -32.46 3.81
C ALA A 620 -17.51 -33.91 4.31
N SER A 621 -17.87 -34.83 3.41
CA SER A 621 -17.85 -36.28 3.65
C SER A 621 -16.42 -36.77 3.87
N ALA A 622 -15.46 -36.22 3.11
CA ALA A 622 -14.04 -36.47 3.31
C ALA A 622 -13.19 -35.26 2.90
N THR A 623 -12.10 -35.08 3.64
CA THR A 623 -11.16 -33.99 3.44
C THR A 623 -9.73 -34.54 3.32
N PHE A 624 -8.97 -34.04 2.35
CA PHE A 624 -7.66 -34.55 1.96
C PHE A 624 -6.61 -33.45 1.96
N HIS A 625 -5.47 -33.72 2.62
CA HIS A 625 -4.28 -32.87 2.59
C HIS A 625 -3.35 -33.35 1.48
N ALA A 626 -3.49 -32.78 0.27
CA ALA A 626 -2.74 -33.23 -0.90
C ALA A 626 -2.45 -32.07 -1.87
N ASP A 627 -1.40 -32.20 -2.68
CA ASP A 627 -1.13 -31.27 -3.77
C ASP A 627 -2.23 -31.40 -4.82
N THR A 628 -3.01 -30.32 -4.99
CA THR A 628 -4.18 -30.30 -5.87
C THR A 628 -3.85 -30.61 -7.32
N ALA A 629 -2.67 -30.19 -7.82
CA ALA A 629 -2.25 -30.51 -9.18
C ALA A 629 -2.03 -32.02 -9.38
N SER A 630 -1.37 -32.67 -8.41
CA SER A 630 -1.13 -34.11 -8.42
C SER A 630 -2.42 -34.89 -8.21
N ALA A 631 -3.28 -34.43 -7.29
CA ALA A 631 -4.60 -35.01 -7.04
C ALA A 631 -5.48 -34.98 -8.31
N LEU A 632 -5.61 -33.83 -8.96
CA LEU A 632 -6.36 -33.70 -10.21
C LEU A 632 -5.76 -34.55 -11.33
N SER A 633 -4.43 -34.66 -11.41
CA SER A 633 -3.76 -35.54 -12.37
C SER A 633 -4.14 -37.00 -12.15
N GLN A 634 -4.16 -37.48 -10.90
CA GLN A 634 -4.59 -38.84 -10.57
C GLN A 634 -6.06 -39.08 -10.93
N LEU A 635 -6.93 -38.12 -10.60
CA LEU A 635 -8.36 -38.19 -10.93
C LEU A 635 -8.60 -38.22 -12.44
N ASN A 636 -7.90 -37.38 -13.21
CA ASN A 636 -7.96 -37.39 -14.67
C ASN A 636 -7.52 -38.74 -15.24
N THR A 637 -6.41 -39.31 -14.76
CA THR A 637 -5.94 -40.63 -15.18
C THR A 637 -6.95 -41.73 -14.83
N TYR A 638 -7.51 -41.72 -13.62
CA TYR A 638 -8.50 -42.69 -13.18
C TYR A 638 -9.79 -42.62 -14.03
N ILE A 639 -10.32 -41.41 -14.25
CA ILE A 639 -11.54 -41.20 -15.04
C ILE A 639 -11.32 -41.61 -16.50
N THR A 640 -10.19 -41.23 -17.10
CA THR A 640 -9.88 -41.53 -18.51
C THR A 640 -9.66 -43.02 -18.74
N SER A 641 -9.12 -43.74 -17.74
CA SER A 641 -8.93 -45.20 -17.81
C SER A 641 -10.19 -46.00 -17.50
N SER A 642 -11.27 -45.36 -17.04
CA SER A 642 -12.52 -46.03 -16.71
C SER A 642 -13.23 -46.56 -17.96
N THR A 643 -13.54 -47.85 -17.97
CA THR A 643 -14.33 -48.51 -19.03
C THR A 643 -15.75 -47.96 -19.14
N ARG A 644 -16.26 -47.30 -18.09
CA ARG A 644 -17.61 -46.70 -18.04
C ARG A 644 -17.70 -45.37 -18.80
N LEU A 645 -16.57 -44.71 -19.06
CA LEU A 645 -16.52 -43.35 -19.59
C LEU A 645 -17.26 -43.18 -20.94
N PRO A 646 -17.08 -44.05 -21.97
CA PRO A 646 -17.74 -43.85 -23.26
C PRO A 646 -19.27 -43.96 -23.20
N ALA A 647 -19.79 -44.80 -22.29
CA ALA A 647 -21.23 -44.92 -22.07
C ALA A 647 -21.80 -43.69 -21.35
N LEU A 648 -21.08 -43.19 -20.33
CA LEU A 648 -21.50 -42.03 -19.55
C LEU A 648 -21.40 -40.72 -20.32
N GLN A 649 -20.41 -40.55 -21.21
CA GLN A 649 -20.28 -39.34 -22.03
C GLN A 649 -21.54 -39.04 -22.87
N LYS A 650 -22.21 -40.08 -23.38
CA LYS A 650 -23.50 -39.92 -24.09
C LYS A 650 -24.59 -39.39 -23.16
N SER A 651 -24.62 -39.84 -21.91
CA SER A 651 -25.59 -39.39 -20.90
C SER A 651 -25.36 -37.95 -20.46
N TRP A 652 -24.12 -37.46 -20.54
CA TRP A 652 -23.74 -36.10 -20.14
C TRP A 652 -23.96 -35.05 -21.22
N SER A 653 -24.16 -35.46 -22.48
CA SER A 653 -24.32 -34.53 -23.61
C SER A 653 -25.41 -33.45 -23.40
N PRO A 654 -26.60 -33.76 -22.82
CA PRO A 654 -27.62 -32.74 -22.53
C PRO A 654 -27.11 -31.65 -21.57
N ARG A 655 -26.56 -32.03 -20.42
CA ARG A 655 -26.06 -31.06 -19.43
C ARG A 655 -24.86 -30.25 -19.95
N ALA A 656 -24.04 -30.83 -20.81
CA ALA A 656 -22.93 -30.13 -21.47
C ALA A 656 -23.45 -29.04 -22.42
N GLN A 657 -24.51 -29.34 -23.17
CA GLN A 657 -25.16 -28.39 -24.07
C GLN A 657 -25.85 -27.25 -23.31
N ASP A 658 -26.50 -27.55 -22.19
CA ASP A 658 -27.12 -26.55 -21.31
C ASP A 658 -26.08 -25.56 -20.79
N LEU A 659 -24.93 -26.07 -20.36
CA LEU A 659 -23.80 -25.28 -19.88
C LEU A 659 -23.21 -24.38 -20.97
N ILE A 660 -23.01 -24.90 -22.19
CA ILE A 660 -22.57 -24.10 -23.34
C ILE A 660 -23.57 -22.99 -23.66
N THR A 661 -24.87 -23.29 -23.62
CA THR A 661 -25.94 -22.32 -23.88
C THR A 661 -25.97 -21.24 -22.81
N ALA A 662 -25.97 -21.62 -21.53
CA ALA A 662 -25.92 -20.70 -20.40
C ALA A 662 -24.68 -19.78 -20.45
N HIS A 663 -23.53 -20.32 -20.85
CA HIS A 663 -22.31 -19.54 -21.01
C HIS A 663 -22.40 -18.51 -22.16
N LYS A 664 -23.01 -18.90 -23.31
CA LYS A 664 -23.28 -17.97 -24.42
C LYS A 664 -24.25 -16.88 -24.00
N ASP A 665 -25.34 -17.22 -23.32
CA ASP A 665 -26.32 -16.25 -22.81
C ASP A 665 -25.70 -15.29 -21.80
N GLY A 666 -24.83 -15.80 -20.91
CA GLY A 666 -24.04 -15.00 -19.99
C GLY A 666 -23.15 -14.00 -20.70
N LYS A 667 -22.43 -14.41 -21.76
CA LYS A 667 -21.62 -13.52 -22.60
C LYS A 667 -22.46 -12.42 -23.26
N VAL A 668 -23.66 -12.74 -23.74
CA VAL A 668 -24.58 -11.75 -24.32
C VAL A 668 -25.06 -10.74 -23.26
N ARG A 669 -25.37 -11.19 -22.05
CA ARG A 669 -25.78 -10.29 -20.94
C ARG A 669 -24.68 -9.33 -20.50
N ILE A 670 -23.41 -9.72 -20.65
CA ILE A 670 -22.23 -8.92 -20.26
C ILE A 670 -21.77 -8.01 -21.42
N ALA A 671 -22.15 -8.32 -22.67
CA ALA A 671 -21.79 -7.50 -23.83
C ALA A 671 -22.38 -6.08 -23.69
N PRO A 672 -21.60 -5.02 -23.98
CA PRO A 672 -22.09 -3.64 -23.88
C PRO A 672 -23.24 -3.41 -24.87
N ALA A 673 -24.29 -2.73 -24.41
CA ALA A 673 -25.37 -2.28 -25.30
C ALA A 673 -24.80 -1.39 -26.42
N PRO A 674 -25.35 -1.44 -27.65
CA PRO A 674 -24.91 -0.59 -28.75
C PRO A 674 -24.97 0.88 -28.33
N GLN A 675 -23.84 1.58 -28.49
CA GLN A 675 -23.65 2.96 -28.04
C GLN A 675 -24.67 3.89 -28.71
N HIS A 676 -25.49 4.59 -27.92
CA HIS A 676 -26.17 5.81 -28.38
C HIS A 676 -25.13 6.93 -28.58
N PRO A 677 -25.27 7.80 -29.60
CA PRO A 677 -24.27 8.79 -30.00
C PRO A 677 -24.21 10.04 -29.09
N SER A 678 -24.24 9.88 -27.78
CA SER A 678 -24.04 10.99 -26.83
C SER A 678 -23.21 10.53 -25.63
N PRO A 679 -22.19 11.29 -25.19
CA PRO A 679 -21.32 10.87 -24.10
C PRO A 679 -22.08 10.97 -22.77
N PRO A 680 -22.30 9.86 -22.04
CA PRO A 680 -22.84 9.94 -20.69
C PRO A 680 -21.72 10.33 -19.70
N PRO A 681 -22.07 10.86 -18.51
CA PRO A 681 -21.08 11.14 -17.47
C PRO A 681 -20.34 9.84 -17.09
N ALA A 682 -19.06 9.97 -16.75
CA ALA A 682 -18.14 8.86 -16.49
C ALA A 682 -18.65 7.92 -15.38
N ASN A 683 -19.43 6.91 -15.78
CA ASN A 683 -19.65 5.72 -14.97
C ASN A 683 -18.35 4.92 -14.90
N PRO A 684 -18.06 4.18 -13.82
CA PRO A 684 -16.89 3.31 -13.70
C PRO A 684 -16.99 1.99 -14.52
N ALA A 685 -18.11 1.72 -15.18
CA ALA A 685 -18.34 0.52 -15.97
C ALA A 685 -17.64 0.45 -17.36
N PRO A 686 -17.44 1.55 -18.12
CA PRO A 686 -16.78 1.50 -19.43
C PRO A 686 -15.25 1.30 -19.33
N SER A 687 -14.62 1.61 -18.19
CA SER A 687 -13.16 1.55 -18.07
C SER A 687 -12.60 0.12 -18.07
N THR A 688 -13.35 -0.87 -17.58
CA THR A 688 -12.93 -2.28 -17.60
C THR A 688 -12.86 -2.86 -19.01
N THR A 689 -13.75 -2.44 -19.91
CA THR A 689 -13.81 -2.94 -21.30
C THR A 689 -12.68 -2.35 -22.16
N CYS A 690 -12.33 -1.07 -21.95
CA CYS A 690 -11.17 -0.46 -22.59
C CYS A 690 -9.85 -1.11 -22.13
N VAL A 691 -9.72 -1.43 -20.84
CA VAL A 691 -8.53 -2.13 -20.31
C VAL A 691 -8.44 -3.56 -20.88
N ALA A 692 -9.56 -4.29 -20.94
CA ALA A 692 -9.60 -5.64 -21.52
C ALA A 692 -9.27 -5.67 -23.02
N ALA A 693 -9.75 -4.68 -23.79
CA ALA A 693 -9.43 -4.57 -25.23
C ALA A 693 -7.98 -4.15 -25.50
N SER A 694 -7.34 -3.47 -24.54
CA SER A 694 -5.93 -3.07 -24.61
C SER A 694 -4.95 -4.10 -24.03
N ALA A 695 -5.45 -5.16 -23.40
CA ALA A 695 -4.61 -6.20 -22.80
C ALA A 695 -4.06 -7.12 -23.91
N PRO A 696 -2.73 -7.30 -24.03
CA PRO A 696 -2.16 -8.26 -24.97
C PRO A 696 -2.64 -9.69 -24.65
N PRO A 697 -2.69 -10.60 -25.63
CA PRO A 697 -3.21 -11.97 -25.45
C PRO A 697 -2.37 -12.85 -24.50
N SER A 698 -1.32 -12.30 -23.87
CA SER A 698 -0.58 -12.91 -22.77
C SER A 698 -0.35 -11.89 -21.65
N PRO A 699 -0.98 -12.03 -20.47
CA PRO A 699 -0.52 -11.32 -19.29
C PRO A 699 0.77 -12.01 -18.82
N ARG A 700 1.92 -11.44 -19.24
CA ARG A 700 3.31 -11.79 -18.85
C ARG A 700 3.55 -13.27 -18.52
N ILE A 701 3.63 -14.09 -19.57
CA ILE A 701 4.51 -15.26 -19.56
C ILE A 701 5.89 -14.72 -20.00
N GLN A 702 6.75 -14.38 -19.05
CA GLN A 702 8.17 -14.26 -19.38
C GLN A 702 8.70 -15.68 -19.53
N SER A 703 8.73 -16.17 -20.77
CA SER A 703 9.54 -17.32 -21.14
C SER A 703 11.00 -16.94 -20.91
N THR A 704 11.60 -17.38 -19.80
CA THR A 704 13.05 -17.49 -19.75
C THR A 704 13.42 -18.65 -20.66
N SER A 705 13.78 -18.33 -21.91
CA SER A 705 14.49 -19.23 -22.79
C SER A 705 15.75 -19.68 -22.07
N GLN A 706 15.79 -20.95 -21.65
CA GLN A 706 17.02 -21.65 -21.39
C GLN A 706 17.81 -21.71 -22.69
N THR A 707 18.92 -20.99 -22.75
CA THR A 707 20.03 -21.31 -23.64
C THR A 707 21.26 -21.48 -22.77
N ARG A 708 21.58 -22.77 -22.54
CA ARG A 708 22.80 -23.40 -22.02
C ARG A 708 23.48 -22.82 -20.78
#